data_AF-A0A452UWA5-F1
#
_entry.id   AF-A0A452UWA5-F1
#
_cell.length_a   1.000
_cell.length_b   1.000
_cell.length_c   1.000
_cell.angle_alpha   90.00
_cell.angle_beta   90.00
_cell.angle_gamma   90.00
#
_symmetry.space_group_name_H-M   'P 1'
#
loop_
_entity.id
_entity.type
_entity.pdbx_description
1 polymer ?
#
loop_
_entity_poly.entity_id
_entity_poly.type
_entity_poly.pdbx_seq_one_letter_code
_entity_poly.pdbx_strand_id
1 'polypeptide(L)'
;LLDKKSLQAIKIHRDTFLQQKAQSLTKDVQSYYVFVSSWMMKMESILSKEQRMDKFAEDLTNRCNVFIQGFLYAYSISTIIKTTMNLYMSMQKPMTKTSVKALCRLVELLKAIEHMFYRRSMVVADSVSHITQHLQHQALNSISVAKKRVISDKKYSEQRLDVLSALVLAENTLNGPSTRQRRLIVSLALSVGTQMKTFKDEELFPLQVVMKKLDLISELRERVQTQCDCCFLYWHRAVFPIYLDDVYENAVDAARLHYMFSALRDCVPAMMHARHLESYEILLDCYDKEVMEILNEHLLDKLCKEIEKDLRLSVHTHLKLDDRNPFKVGMKDLALFFSLNPIRFFNRFIDIRAYVTHYLDKTFYNLTTVALHDWATYSEMRNLATQRYGLVMTEAHLPSQTLEQGLDVLEIMRNIHIFVSRYLYNLNNQVNFTYQFLKKKFYIFSQFMYDEHIKSRLIKDIRFFREVKDQNDHKYPFERAEKFNRGIRKLGITPEGQSYLDQFRQLISQIGNAMGYIRMIRSGGLHCSSNAIRFVPDLEDIVNFEELVKEEGLAEETLKAARHLDSVLSDHTRNSAEGTEYFKMLVDVFAPEFRRPKNIHLRNFYIIVPPLTLNFVEHSISCKEKLNKKNKIGAAFTDDGFAMGVAYILKLLDQYQEFDSLHWFQSVREKYLKEIRAVAKQQNVQSASQDEKLLQTMNLTQKRLDVCLQEFELLYFSLSSARIFFRADKTAAEENQEKKEKEEAKTSNGDLSDGTVSADPVVK
;
A
#
# COMPACT_ATOMS: atom_id res chain seq x y z
N LEU A 1 46.43 -46.54 -39.37
CA LEU A 1 45.12 -47.06 -39.80
C LEU A 1 44.59 -47.96 -38.69
N LEU A 2 43.53 -47.54 -37.98
CA LEU A 2 42.89 -48.36 -36.94
C LEU A 2 41.98 -49.41 -37.60
N ASP A 3 42.04 -50.66 -37.12
CA ASP A 3 41.20 -51.76 -37.60
C ASP A 3 39.70 -51.47 -37.39
N LYS A 4 38.84 -51.86 -38.34
CA LYS A 4 37.38 -51.64 -38.30
C LYS A 4 36.75 -52.30 -37.08
N LYS A 5 37.26 -53.45 -36.64
CA LYS A 5 36.81 -54.11 -35.39
C LYS A 5 37.16 -53.29 -34.15
N SER A 6 38.35 -52.69 -34.11
CA SER A 6 38.77 -51.79 -33.02
C SER A 6 37.89 -50.54 -32.95
N LEU A 7 37.53 -49.96 -34.09
CA LEU A 7 36.62 -48.80 -34.15
C LEU A 7 35.20 -49.14 -33.64
N GLN A 8 34.68 -50.32 -33.98
CA GLN A 8 33.39 -50.80 -33.45
C GLN A 8 33.46 -51.10 -31.94
N ALA A 9 34.54 -51.73 -31.47
CA ALA A 9 34.75 -52.00 -30.06
C ALA A 9 34.81 -50.70 -29.23
N ILE A 10 35.48 -49.66 -29.74
CA ILE A 10 35.53 -48.33 -29.08
C ILE A 10 34.12 -47.74 -28.97
N LYS A 11 33.29 -47.86 -30.01
CA LYS A 11 31.90 -47.35 -29.98
C LYS A 11 31.06 -48.07 -28.93
N ILE A 12 31.20 -49.39 -28.80
CA ILE A 12 30.51 -50.20 -27.79
C ILE A 12 30.98 -49.81 -26.37
N HIS A 13 32.30 -49.71 -26.15
CA HIS A 13 32.84 -49.31 -24.84
C HIS A 13 32.38 -47.91 -24.42
N ARG A 14 32.35 -46.95 -25.36
CA ARG A 14 31.80 -45.61 -25.12
C ARG A 14 30.33 -45.67 -24.72
N ASP A 15 29.55 -46.56 -25.35
CA ASP A 15 28.13 -46.71 -25.02
C ASP A 15 27.91 -47.30 -23.64
N THR A 16 28.64 -48.37 -23.31
CA THR A 16 28.59 -49.00 -21.98
C THR A 16 29.03 -48.02 -20.90
N PHE A 17 30.10 -47.26 -21.16
CA PHE A 17 30.56 -46.22 -20.23
C PHE A 17 29.50 -45.12 -20.04
N LEU A 18 28.85 -44.65 -21.10
CA LEU A 18 27.81 -43.64 -21.03
C LEU A 18 26.59 -44.13 -20.24
N GLN A 19 26.17 -45.38 -20.44
CA GLN A 19 25.07 -45.99 -19.68
C GLN A 19 25.41 -46.13 -18.19
N GLN A 20 26.61 -46.61 -17.87
CA GLN A 20 27.08 -46.70 -16.48
C GLN A 20 27.17 -45.31 -15.84
N LYS A 21 27.69 -44.32 -16.57
CA LYS A 21 27.79 -42.94 -16.08
C LYS A 21 26.44 -42.28 -15.89
N ALA A 22 25.47 -42.50 -16.78
CA ALA A 22 24.12 -41.98 -16.61
C ALA A 22 23.48 -42.47 -15.31
N GLN A 23 23.74 -43.72 -14.92
CA GLN A 23 23.26 -44.32 -13.67
C GLN A 23 24.04 -43.84 -12.43
N SER A 24 25.36 -43.65 -12.54
CA SER A 24 26.19 -43.20 -11.40
C SER A 24 26.11 -41.70 -11.13
N LEU A 25 25.70 -40.90 -12.12
CA LEU A 25 25.83 -39.44 -12.09
C LEU A 25 25.14 -38.80 -10.87
N THR A 26 23.94 -39.25 -10.51
CA THR A 26 23.20 -38.72 -9.35
C THR A 26 23.92 -39.02 -8.03
N LYS A 27 24.52 -40.21 -7.90
CA LYS A 27 25.35 -40.59 -6.75
C LYS A 27 26.66 -39.81 -6.72
N ASP A 28 27.28 -39.59 -7.88
CA ASP A 28 28.48 -38.76 -8.02
C ASP A 28 28.18 -37.33 -7.54
N VAL A 29 27.05 -36.73 -7.94
CA VAL A 29 26.61 -35.40 -7.49
C VAL A 29 26.46 -35.34 -5.98
N GLN A 30 25.77 -36.30 -5.36
CA GLN A 30 25.59 -36.33 -3.91
C GLN A 30 26.93 -36.43 -3.17
N SER A 31 27.84 -37.26 -3.68
CA SER A 31 29.17 -37.43 -3.10
C SER A 31 29.98 -36.14 -3.19
N TYR A 32 30.05 -35.53 -4.38
CA TYR A 32 30.76 -34.26 -4.58
C TYR A 32 30.10 -33.11 -3.83
N TYR A 33 28.79 -33.09 -3.67
CA TYR A 33 28.10 -32.09 -2.86
C TYR A 33 28.60 -32.11 -1.41
N VAL A 34 28.70 -33.30 -0.79
CA VAL A 34 29.23 -33.46 0.57
C VAL A 34 30.72 -33.11 0.63
N PHE A 35 31.51 -33.56 -0.35
CA PHE A 35 32.96 -33.29 -0.39
C PHE A 35 33.27 -31.80 -0.54
N VAL A 36 32.59 -31.11 -1.47
CA VAL A 36 32.75 -29.68 -1.71
C VAL A 36 32.25 -28.90 -0.52
N SER A 37 31.06 -29.20 0.03
CA SER A 37 30.54 -28.49 1.21
C SER A 37 31.48 -28.64 2.42
N SER A 38 31.97 -29.85 2.69
CA SER A 38 32.95 -30.09 3.75
C SER A 38 34.26 -29.33 3.50
N TRP A 39 34.73 -29.31 2.25
CA TRP A 39 35.92 -28.56 1.87
C TRP A 39 35.75 -27.05 2.02
N MET A 40 34.60 -26.49 1.63
CA MET A 40 34.30 -25.06 1.80
C MET A 40 34.36 -24.65 3.27
N MET A 41 33.78 -25.47 4.17
CA MET A 41 33.83 -25.24 5.61
C MET A 41 35.26 -25.33 6.16
N LYS A 42 36.06 -26.30 5.70
CA LYS A 42 37.47 -26.43 6.07
C LYS A 42 38.28 -25.22 5.59
N MET A 43 38.05 -24.77 4.37
CA MET A 43 38.68 -23.60 3.76
C MET A 43 38.36 -22.34 4.56
N GLU A 44 37.10 -22.12 4.95
CA GLU A 44 36.73 -20.99 5.81
C GLU A 44 37.36 -21.07 7.20
N SER A 45 37.35 -22.25 7.83
CA SER A 45 37.92 -22.43 9.17
C SER A 45 39.42 -22.18 9.21
N ILE A 46 40.17 -22.69 8.22
CA ILE A 46 41.63 -22.55 8.19
C ILE A 46 42.04 -21.11 7.86
N LEU A 47 41.33 -20.45 6.95
CA LEU A 47 41.64 -19.08 6.57
C LEU A 47 41.18 -18.04 7.59
N SER A 48 40.31 -18.41 8.54
CA SER A 48 39.83 -17.51 9.61
C SER A 48 40.64 -17.64 10.91
N LYS A 49 41.54 -18.62 11.04
CA LYS A 49 42.40 -18.78 12.22
C LYS A 49 43.55 -17.78 12.17
N GLU A 50 43.76 -17.05 13.27
CA GLU A 50 44.96 -16.25 13.47
C GLU A 50 46.21 -17.13 13.45
N GLN A 51 47.25 -16.66 12.78
CA GLN A 51 48.53 -17.36 12.67
C GLN A 51 49.19 -17.45 14.04
N ARG A 52 49.23 -18.65 14.61
CA ARG A 52 50.02 -18.95 15.81
C ARG A 52 51.45 -19.28 15.40
N MET A 53 52.43 -18.54 15.90
CA MET A 53 53.84 -18.68 15.52
C MET A 53 54.40 -20.10 15.76
N ASP A 54 53.92 -20.80 16.79
CA ASP A 54 54.46 -22.11 17.21
C ASP A 54 54.15 -23.28 16.25
N LYS A 55 53.24 -23.11 15.29
CA LYS A 55 52.83 -24.17 14.32
C LYS A 55 52.83 -23.71 12.85
N PHE A 56 53.64 -22.72 12.50
CA PHE A 56 53.61 -22.08 11.19
C PHE A 56 53.83 -23.05 10.01
N ALA A 57 54.80 -23.98 10.09
CA ALA A 57 55.08 -24.92 9.01
C ALA A 57 53.98 -25.98 8.80
N GLU A 58 53.36 -26.44 9.89
CA GLU A 58 52.23 -27.38 9.85
C GLU A 58 50.99 -26.69 9.25
N ASP A 59 50.75 -25.44 9.62
CA ASP A 59 49.66 -24.63 9.06
C ASP A 59 49.82 -24.39 7.56
N LEU A 60 51.01 -24.02 7.09
CA LEU A 60 51.30 -23.86 5.66
C LEU A 60 51.11 -25.16 4.87
N THR A 61 51.52 -26.30 5.45
CA THR A 61 51.33 -27.61 4.81
C THR A 61 49.84 -27.97 4.72
N ASN A 62 49.06 -27.68 5.76
CA ASN A 62 47.62 -27.89 5.78
C ASN A 62 46.90 -26.99 4.77
N ARG A 63 47.23 -25.69 4.71
CA ARG A 63 46.72 -24.75 3.70
C ARG A 63 47.02 -25.23 2.28
N CYS A 64 48.26 -25.63 2.02
CA CYS A 64 48.68 -26.19 0.74
C CYS A 64 47.83 -27.39 0.32
N ASN A 65 47.64 -28.36 1.23
CA ASN A 65 46.84 -29.55 0.94
C ASN A 65 45.36 -29.20 0.66
N VAL A 66 44.78 -28.24 1.37
CA VAL A 66 43.39 -27.80 1.15
C VAL A 66 43.22 -27.08 -0.18
N PHE A 67 44.18 -26.24 -0.59
CA PHE A 67 44.16 -25.59 -1.90
C PHE A 67 44.25 -26.61 -3.04
N ILE A 68 45.15 -27.58 -2.90
CA ILE A 68 45.30 -28.68 -3.87
C ILE A 68 44.03 -29.54 -3.92
N GLN A 69 43.45 -29.87 -2.77
CA GLN A 69 42.20 -30.64 -2.69
C GLN A 69 41.05 -29.93 -3.42
N GLY A 70 40.89 -28.62 -3.22
CA GLY A 70 39.90 -27.81 -3.93
C GLY A 70 40.11 -27.83 -5.45
N PHE A 71 41.36 -27.67 -5.89
CA PHE A 71 41.71 -27.79 -7.30
C PHE A 71 41.42 -29.18 -7.89
N LEU A 72 41.75 -30.26 -7.17
CA LEU A 72 41.49 -31.63 -7.61
C LEU A 72 39.99 -31.92 -7.72
N TYR A 73 39.17 -31.38 -6.81
CA TYR A 73 37.71 -31.46 -6.92
C TYR A 73 37.19 -30.71 -8.14
N ALA A 74 37.65 -29.48 -8.38
CA ALA A 74 37.30 -28.71 -9.57
C ALA A 74 37.69 -29.46 -10.86
N TYR A 75 38.90 -30.00 -10.92
CA TYR A 75 39.39 -30.78 -12.06
C TYR A 75 38.53 -32.04 -12.31
N SER A 76 38.21 -32.78 -11.25
CA SER A 76 37.41 -34.00 -11.35
C SER A 76 35.98 -33.70 -11.82
N ILE A 77 35.34 -32.68 -11.24
CA ILE A 77 33.99 -32.23 -11.62
C ILE A 77 33.97 -31.72 -13.07
N SER A 78 34.92 -30.85 -13.44
CA SER A 78 35.04 -30.30 -14.80
C SER A 78 35.24 -31.42 -15.83
N THR A 79 36.08 -32.41 -15.51
CA THR A 79 36.30 -33.59 -16.36
C THR A 79 35.02 -34.41 -16.51
N ILE A 80 34.30 -34.68 -15.42
CA ILE A 80 33.02 -35.43 -15.47
C ILE A 80 32.02 -34.70 -16.38
N ILE A 81 31.86 -33.39 -16.22
CA ILE A 81 30.90 -32.61 -17.02
C ILE A 81 31.31 -32.62 -18.50
N LYS A 82 32.55 -32.22 -18.80
CA LYS A 82 33.05 -32.11 -20.19
C LYS A 82 33.03 -33.46 -20.90
N THR A 83 33.48 -34.53 -20.23
CA THR A 83 33.47 -35.88 -20.84
C THR A 83 32.04 -36.37 -21.08
N THR A 84 31.14 -36.20 -20.11
CA THR A 84 29.76 -36.69 -20.23
C THR A 84 28.99 -35.94 -21.32
N MET A 85 29.01 -34.60 -21.32
CA MET A 85 28.30 -33.79 -22.33
C MET A 85 28.84 -34.03 -23.75
N ASN A 86 30.17 -34.06 -23.92
CA ASN A 86 30.79 -34.31 -25.23
C ASN A 86 30.53 -35.75 -25.72
N LEU A 87 30.46 -36.74 -24.83
CA LEU A 87 30.11 -38.11 -25.22
C LEU A 87 28.65 -38.22 -25.68
N TYR A 88 27.70 -37.59 -24.99
CA TYR A 88 26.31 -37.54 -25.45
C TYR A 88 26.19 -36.91 -26.84
N MET A 89 26.91 -35.81 -27.07
CA MET A 89 26.95 -35.13 -28.38
C MET A 89 27.61 -35.99 -29.47
N SER A 90 28.77 -36.59 -29.18
CA SER A 90 29.49 -37.47 -30.12
C SER A 90 28.70 -38.73 -30.47
N MET A 91 27.92 -39.26 -29.54
CA MET A 91 27.10 -40.46 -29.75
C MET A 91 25.71 -40.14 -30.31
N GLN A 92 25.36 -38.86 -30.42
CA GLN A 92 24.03 -38.37 -30.85
C GLN A 92 22.88 -39.02 -30.06
N LYS A 93 23.09 -39.26 -28.76
CA LYS A 93 22.06 -39.82 -27.88
C LYS A 93 21.42 -38.70 -27.05
N PRO A 94 20.08 -38.68 -26.92
CA PRO A 94 19.42 -37.70 -26.07
C PRO A 94 19.75 -37.95 -24.60
N MET A 95 19.90 -36.86 -23.85
CA MET A 95 20.06 -36.91 -22.40
C MET A 95 18.70 -36.94 -21.71
N THR A 96 18.59 -37.68 -20.61
CA THR A 96 17.39 -37.65 -19.76
C THR A 96 17.35 -36.36 -18.94
N LYS A 97 16.15 -35.88 -18.59
CA LYS A 97 16.00 -34.68 -17.71
C LYS A 97 16.74 -34.85 -16.38
N THR A 98 16.77 -36.06 -15.82
CA THR A 98 17.49 -36.36 -14.57
C THR A 98 19.00 -36.20 -14.72
N SER A 99 19.58 -36.69 -15.81
CA SER A 99 21.01 -36.51 -16.09
C SER A 99 21.37 -35.05 -16.35
N VAL A 100 20.50 -34.30 -17.04
CA VAL A 100 20.70 -32.85 -17.26
C VAL A 100 20.71 -32.09 -15.93
N LYS A 101 19.69 -32.31 -15.08
CA LYS A 101 19.62 -31.70 -13.75
C LYS A 101 20.86 -32.02 -12.92
N ALA A 102 21.31 -33.27 -12.93
CA ALA A 102 22.52 -33.70 -12.24
C ALA A 102 23.78 -32.98 -12.76
N LEU A 103 23.94 -32.82 -14.08
CA LEU A 103 25.05 -32.04 -14.63
C LEU A 103 24.99 -30.56 -14.26
N CYS A 104 23.79 -29.95 -14.24
CA CYS A 104 23.64 -28.58 -13.78
C CYS A 104 24.08 -28.41 -12.31
N ARG A 105 23.76 -29.38 -11.44
CA ARG A 105 24.26 -29.38 -10.05
C ARG A 105 25.78 -29.47 -9.98
N LEU A 106 26.42 -30.24 -10.85
CA LEU A 106 27.88 -30.30 -10.93
C LEU A 106 28.48 -28.97 -11.40
N VAL A 107 27.84 -28.26 -12.34
CA VAL A 107 28.23 -26.91 -12.77
C VAL A 107 28.11 -25.91 -11.62
N GLU A 108 27.02 -25.96 -10.85
CA GLU A 108 26.85 -25.13 -9.65
C GLU A 108 27.97 -25.37 -8.63
N LEU A 109 28.31 -26.64 -8.36
CA LEU A 109 29.40 -27.01 -7.45
C LEU A 109 30.76 -26.52 -7.96
N LEU A 110 31.02 -26.62 -9.27
CA LEU A 110 32.25 -26.13 -9.87
C LEU A 110 32.41 -24.62 -9.67
N LYS A 111 31.33 -23.85 -9.90
CA LYS A 111 31.31 -22.41 -9.66
C LYS A 111 31.33 -22.02 -8.18
N ALA A 112 30.79 -22.85 -7.30
CA ALA A 112 30.93 -22.66 -5.86
C ALA A 112 32.41 -22.75 -5.43
N ILE A 113 33.19 -23.69 -5.98
CA ILE A 113 34.64 -23.80 -5.72
C ILE A 113 35.36 -22.53 -6.18
N GLU A 114 35.10 -22.07 -7.41
CA GLU A 114 35.69 -20.84 -7.93
C GLU A 114 35.36 -19.62 -7.07
N HIS A 115 34.09 -19.46 -6.69
CA HIS A 115 33.62 -18.36 -5.87
C HIS A 115 34.31 -18.35 -4.49
N MET A 116 34.58 -19.51 -3.89
CA MET A 116 35.32 -19.59 -2.62
C MET A 116 36.76 -19.11 -2.73
N PHE A 117 37.46 -19.48 -3.80
CA PHE A 117 38.80 -18.95 -4.07
C PHE A 117 38.77 -17.44 -4.33
N TYR A 118 37.73 -16.94 -5.01
CA TYR A 118 37.56 -15.51 -5.25
C TYR A 118 37.26 -14.72 -3.97
N ARG A 119 36.32 -15.19 -3.14
CA ARG A 119 35.90 -14.54 -1.88
C ARG A 119 37.05 -14.37 -0.90
N ARG A 120 38.00 -15.32 -0.88
CA ARG A 120 39.20 -15.27 -0.02
C ARG A 120 40.49 -14.97 -0.80
N SER A 121 40.38 -14.38 -1.99
CA SER A 121 41.51 -14.16 -2.90
C SER A 121 42.71 -13.45 -2.26
N MET A 122 42.48 -12.46 -1.39
CA MET A 122 43.56 -11.75 -0.69
C MET A 122 44.36 -12.68 0.23
N VAL A 123 43.67 -13.47 1.07
CA VAL A 123 44.31 -14.41 2.01
C VAL A 123 44.96 -15.57 1.25
N VAL A 124 44.35 -16.01 0.15
CA VAL A 124 44.93 -17.04 -0.73
C VAL A 124 46.21 -16.52 -1.38
N ALA A 125 46.23 -15.30 -1.91
CA ALA A 125 47.42 -14.72 -2.55
C ALA A 125 48.59 -14.58 -1.57
N ASP A 126 48.32 -14.12 -0.35
CA ASP A 126 49.31 -14.04 0.73
C ASP A 126 49.83 -15.44 1.12
N SER A 127 48.92 -16.39 1.36
CA SER A 127 49.27 -17.77 1.72
C SER A 127 50.09 -18.47 0.62
N VAL A 128 49.78 -18.24 -0.66
CA VAL A 128 50.53 -18.82 -1.80
C VAL A 128 52.00 -18.42 -1.74
N SER A 129 52.32 -17.17 -1.39
CA SER A 129 53.72 -16.71 -1.30
C SER A 129 54.50 -17.47 -0.22
N HIS A 130 53.91 -17.62 0.98
CA HIS A 130 54.52 -18.36 2.08
C HIS A 130 54.61 -19.87 1.81
N ILE A 131 53.58 -20.47 1.20
CA ILE A 131 53.59 -21.89 0.82
C ILE A 131 54.68 -22.15 -0.22
N THR A 132 54.81 -21.28 -1.23
CA THR A 132 55.86 -21.38 -2.25
C THR A 132 57.25 -21.36 -1.62
N GLN A 133 57.53 -20.42 -0.71
CA GLN A 133 58.81 -20.37 0.01
C GLN A 133 59.07 -21.63 0.84
N HIS A 134 58.05 -22.14 1.54
CA HIS A 134 58.17 -23.36 2.33
C HIS A 134 58.47 -24.60 1.47
N LEU A 135 57.78 -24.75 0.33
CA LEU A 135 58.02 -25.83 -0.62
C LEU A 135 59.39 -25.72 -1.29
N GLN A 136 59.84 -24.50 -1.61
CA GLN A 136 61.19 -24.26 -2.13
C GLN A 136 62.25 -24.68 -1.11
N HIS A 137 62.08 -24.34 0.17
CA HIS A 137 63.00 -24.76 1.23
C HIS A 137 63.08 -26.29 1.34
N GLN A 138 61.94 -26.99 1.29
CA GLN A 138 61.92 -28.46 1.29
C GLN A 138 62.65 -29.05 0.06
N ALA A 139 62.43 -28.50 -1.13
CA ALA A 139 63.10 -28.95 -2.35
C ALA A 139 64.62 -28.70 -2.31
N LEU A 140 65.04 -27.53 -1.83
CA LEU A 140 66.44 -27.15 -1.68
C LEU A 140 67.18 -28.05 -0.69
N ASN A 141 66.56 -28.42 0.44
CA ASN A 141 67.15 -29.34 1.40
C ASN A 141 67.43 -30.71 0.77
N SER A 142 66.48 -31.26 0.02
CA SER A 142 66.64 -32.53 -0.69
C SER A 142 67.76 -32.47 -1.74
N ILE A 143 67.85 -31.38 -2.50
CA ILE A 143 68.90 -31.17 -3.50
C ILE A 143 70.27 -30.98 -2.84
N SER A 144 70.34 -30.26 -1.72
CA SER A 144 71.58 -30.05 -0.95
C SER A 144 72.15 -31.36 -0.40
N VAL A 145 71.29 -32.26 0.09
CA VAL A 145 71.70 -33.61 0.53
C VAL A 145 72.26 -34.42 -0.64
N ALA A 146 71.60 -34.42 -1.79
CA ALA A 146 72.07 -35.12 -2.99
C ALA A 146 73.40 -34.54 -3.50
N LYS A 147 73.54 -33.21 -3.50
CA LYS A 147 74.78 -32.50 -3.87
C LYS A 147 75.95 -32.89 -2.96
N LYS A 148 75.76 -32.88 -1.64
CA LYS A 148 76.80 -33.32 -0.67
C LYS A 148 77.24 -34.76 -0.93
N ARG A 149 76.32 -35.65 -1.29
CA ARG A 149 76.59 -37.05 -1.62
C ARG A 149 77.47 -37.18 -2.86
N VAL A 150 77.15 -36.44 -3.93
CA VAL A 150 77.97 -36.42 -5.17
C VAL A 150 79.37 -35.88 -4.92
N ILE A 151 79.50 -34.84 -4.09
CA ILE A 151 80.80 -34.23 -3.74
C ILE A 151 81.67 -35.18 -2.89
N SER A 152 81.06 -36.01 -2.04
CA SER A 152 81.79 -36.93 -1.14
C SER A 152 82.43 -38.14 -1.84
N ASP A 153 82.01 -38.47 -3.06
CA ASP A 153 82.50 -39.63 -3.80
C ASP A 153 83.73 -39.24 -4.66
N LYS A 154 84.91 -39.78 -4.32
CA LYS A 154 86.21 -39.39 -4.89
C LYS A 154 86.47 -39.86 -6.33
N LYS A 155 85.56 -40.61 -6.97
CA LYS A 155 85.74 -41.10 -8.35
C LYS A 155 85.31 -40.04 -9.37
N TYR A 156 86.27 -39.56 -10.17
CA TYR A 156 86.08 -38.58 -11.24
C TYR A 156 85.46 -39.22 -12.51
N SER A 157 84.43 -38.59 -13.07
CA SER A 157 83.80 -38.97 -14.35
C SER A 157 83.12 -37.73 -14.96
N GLU A 158 83.23 -37.52 -16.28
CA GLU A 158 82.58 -36.39 -16.99
C GLU A 158 81.07 -36.34 -16.75
N GLN A 159 80.41 -37.50 -16.78
CA GLN A 159 78.98 -37.62 -16.52
C GLN A 159 78.60 -37.20 -15.08
N ARG A 160 79.52 -37.33 -14.12
CA ARG A 160 79.30 -36.87 -12.73
C ARG A 160 79.45 -35.35 -12.61
N LEU A 161 80.35 -34.76 -13.38
CA LEU A 161 80.52 -33.31 -13.44
C LEU A 161 79.27 -32.65 -14.05
N ASP A 162 78.67 -33.27 -15.06
CA ASP A 162 77.40 -32.83 -15.64
C ASP A 162 76.24 -32.93 -14.64
N VAL A 163 76.13 -34.04 -13.92
CA VAL A 163 75.11 -34.22 -12.86
C VAL A 163 75.30 -33.20 -11.73
N LEU A 164 76.53 -32.95 -11.28
CA LEU A 164 76.81 -31.95 -10.26
C LEU A 164 76.47 -30.54 -10.74
N SER A 165 76.83 -30.20 -11.98
CA SER A 165 76.51 -28.90 -12.60
C SER A 165 75.00 -28.71 -12.74
N ALA A 166 74.27 -29.76 -13.10
CA ALA A 166 72.81 -29.75 -13.16
C ALA A 166 72.18 -29.54 -11.77
N LEU A 167 72.70 -30.17 -10.71
CA LEU A 167 72.21 -29.96 -9.34
C LEU A 167 72.49 -28.53 -8.84
N VAL A 168 73.66 -27.96 -9.15
CA VAL A 168 73.98 -26.55 -8.84
C VAL A 168 73.06 -25.60 -9.59
N LEU A 169 72.76 -25.88 -10.86
CA LEU A 169 71.80 -25.10 -11.64
C LEU A 169 70.40 -25.16 -11.02
N ALA A 170 69.94 -26.33 -10.59
CA ALA A 170 68.65 -26.50 -9.92
C ALA A 170 68.58 -25.72 -8.59
N GLU A 171 69.65 -25.74 -7.79
CA GLU A 171 69.74 -25.00 -6.53
C GLU A 171 69.68 -23.47 -6.76
N ASN A 172 70.48 -22.96 -7.68
CA ASN A 172 70.51 -21.52 -8.00
C ASN A 172 69.18 -21.01 -8.56
N THR A 173 68.49 -21.83 -9.35
CA THR A 173 67.19 -21.46 -9.93
C THR A 173 66.05 -21.54 -8.91
N LEU A 174 66.08 -22.48 -7.96
CA LEU A 174 65.12 -22.60 -6.86
C LEU A 174 65.26 -21.51 -5.79
N ASN A 175 66.45 -20.95 -5.59
CA ASN A 175 66.71 -19.89 -4.60
C ASN A 175 66.03 -18.54 -4.89
N GLY A 176 65.47 -18.34 -6.09
CA GLY A 176 64.71 -17.12 -6.40
C GLY A 176 63.23 -17.39 -6.66
N PRO A 177 62.47 -16.42 -7.22
CA PRO A 177 61.03 -16.55 -7.40
C PRO A 177 60.66 -17.75 -8.28
N SER A 178 59.59 -18.46 -7.92
CA SER A 178 59.08 -19.63 -8.65
C SER A 178 58.35 -19.27 -9.95
N THR A 179 59.04 -18.63 -10.91
CA THR A 179 58.48 -18.31 -12.23
C THR A 179 58.40 -19.56 -13.12
N ARG A 180 57.50 -19.55 -14.12
CA ARG A 180 57.28 -20.69 -15.04
C ARG A 180 58.57 -21.14 -15.74
N GLN A 181 59.39 -20.17 -16.18
CA GLN A 181 60.69 -20.45 -16.82
C GLN A 181 61.68 -21.11 -15.84
N ARG A 182 61.78 -20.60 -14.61
CA ARG A 182 62.68 -21.18 -13.59
C ARG A 182 62.25 -22.58 -13.21
N ARG A 183 60.95 -22.83 -13.00
CA ARG A 183 60.44 -24.18 -12.72
C ARG A 183 60.72 -25.16 -13.85
N LEU A 184 60.64 -24.73 -15.11
CA LEU A 184 61.02 -25.53 -16.27
C LEU A 184 62.52 -25.88 -16.25
N ILE A 185 63.39 -24.89 -16.00
CA ILE A 185 64.84 -25.12 -15.89
C ILE A 185 65.15 -26.09 -14.76
N VAL A 186 64.51 -25.94 -13.59
CA VAL A 186 64.66 -26.88 -12.47
C VAL A 186 64.22 -28.29 -12.87
N SER A 187 63.10 -28.44 -13.57
CA SER A 187 62.63 -29.75 -14.04
C SER A 187 63.60 -30.41 -15.02
N LEU A 188 64.20 -29.63 -15.93
CA LEU A 188 65.21 -30.11 -16.88
C LEU A 188 66.54 -30.44 -16.16
N ALA A 189 66.94 -29.60 -15.22
CA ALA A 189 68.15 -29.83 -14.42
C ALA A 189 68.01 -31.08 -13.53
N LEU A 190 66.82 -31.31 -12.95
CA LEU A 190 66.53 -32.53 -12.18
C LEU A 190 66.41 -33.78 -13.07
N SER A 191 65.93 -33.66 -14.32
CA SER A 191 65.89 -34.81 -15.23
C SER A 191 67.28 -35.30 -15.61
N VAL A 192 68.26 -34.38 -15.75
CA VAL A 192 69.68 -34.72 -15.91
C VAL A 192 70.29 -35.20 -14.59
N GLY A 193 70.00 -34.50 -13.50
CA GLY A 193 70.54 -34.79 -12.16
C GLY A 193 70.14 -36.16 -11.58
N THR A 194 69.13 -36.82 -12.17
CA THR A 194 68.63 -38.14 -11.75
C THR A 194 69.23 -39.32 -12.55
N GLN A 195 69.95 -39.06 -13.65
CA GLN A 195 70.45 -40.10 -14.58
C GLN A 195 71.52 -41.04 -13.99
N MET A 196 71.98 -40.82 -12.75
CA MET A 196 73.00 -41.62 -12.06
C MET A 196 72.55 -42.26 -10.74
N LYS A 197 71.23 -42.38 -10.49
CA LYS A 197 70.67 -42.81 -9.17
C LYS A 197 71.24 -42.00 -8.00
N THR A 198 71.48 -40.72 -8.26
CA THR A 198 72.04 -39.75 -7.32
C THR A 198 71.17 -39.59 -6.07
N PHE A 199 69.86 -39.69 -6.27
CA PHE A 199 68.84 -39.77 -5.25
C PHE A 199 68.53 -41.23 -4.93
N LYS A 200 68.29 -41.54 -3.64
CA LYS A 200 67.64 -42.80 -3.29
C LYS A 200 66.18 -42.76 -3.75
N ASP A 201 65.58 -43.90 -4.07
CA ASP A 201 64.17 -43.96 -4.48
C ASP A 201 63.23 -43.37 -3.39
N GLU A 202 63.59 -43.52 -2.11
CA GLU A 202 62.91 -42.93 -0.95
C GLU A 202 62.98 -41.39 -0.89
N GLU A 203 64.00 -40.77 -1.49
CA GLU A 203 64.21 -39.30 -1.50
C GLU A 203 63.65 -38.66 -2.78
N LEU A 204 63.68 -39.41 -3.88
CA LEU A 204 63.22 -38.96 -5.19
C LEU A 204 61.70 -38.72 -5.22
N PHE A 205 60.93 -39.63 -4.64
CA PHE A 205 59.46 -39.54 -4.64
C PHE A 205 58.94 -38.30 -3.87
N PRO A 206 59.39 -38.02 -2.62
CA PRO A 206 59.05 -36.79 -1.93
C PRO A 206 59.44 -35.52 -2.70
N LEU A 207 60.63 -35.49 -3.32
CA LEU A 207 61.07 -34.35 -4.13
C LEU A 207 60.14 -34.13 -5.34
N GLN A 208 59.75 -35.19 -6.05
CA GLN A 208 58.80 -35.08 -7.16
C GLN A 208 57.43 -34.57 -6.69
N VAL A 209 56.95 -35.01 -5.52
CA VAL A 209 55.69 -34.51 -4.96
C VAL A 209 55.81 -33.02 -4.63
N VAL A 210 56.89 -32.58 -3.96
CA VAL A 210 57.12 -31.16 -3.64
C VAL A 210 57.18 -30.32 -4.91
N MET A 211 57.89 -30.77 -5.95
CA MET A 211 57.95 -30.06 -7.23
C MET A 211 56.59 -29.95 -7.91
N LYS A 212 55.76 -31.00 -7.88
CA LYS A 212 54.38 -30.96 -8.39
C LYS A 212 53.49 -30.01 -7.57
N LYS A 213 53.62 -30.01 -6.24
CA LYS A 213 52.90 -29.07 -5.37
C LYS A 213 53.31 -27.63 -5.67
N LEU A 214 54.61 -27.38 -5.82
CA LEU A 214 55.16 -26.06 -6.13
C LEU A 214 54.64 -25.53 -7.46
N ASP A 215 54.59 -26.38 -8.49
CA ASP A 215 54.07 -26.01 -9.80
C ASP A 215 52.56 -25.68 -9.77
N LEU A 216 51.77 -26.47 -9.05
CA LEU A 216 50.34 -26.23 -8.90
C LEU A 216 50.05 -24.94 -8.09
N ILE A 217 50.74 -24.72 -6.97
CA ILE A 217 50.50 -23.57 -6.09
C ILE A 217 50.97 -22.26 -6.73
N SER A 218 52.09 -22.27 -7.46
CA SER A 218 52.63 -21.08 -8.11
C SER A 218 51.70 -20.50 -9.17
N GLU A 219 50.84 -21.33 -9.78
CA GLU A 219 49.86 -20.94 -10.81
C GLU A 219 48.42 -21.19 -10.35
N LEU A 220 48.16 -21.24 -9.04
CA LEU A 220 46.89 -21.69 -8.48
C LEU A 220 45.68 -20.94 -9.06
N ARG A 221 45.77 -19.61 -9.12
CA ARG A 221 44.67 -18.75 -9.62
C ARG A 221 44.33 -19.06 -11.08
N GLU A 222 45.33 -19.07 -11.96
CA GLU A 222 45.16 -19.32 -13.40
C GLU A 222 44.66 -20.75 -13.66
N ARG A 223 45.16 -21.72 -12.90
CA ARG A 223 44.72 -23.13 -13.02
C ARG A 223 43.31 -23.33 -12.52
N VAL A 224 42.93 -22.74 -11.39
CA VAL A 224 41.55 -22.80 -10.89
C VAL A 224 40.60 -22.16 -11.89
N GLN A 225 40.94 -20.98 -12.42
CA GLN A 225 40.11 -20.28 -13.42
C GLN A 225 39.94 -21.11 -14.69
N THR A 226 41.02 -21.67 -15.23
CA THR A 226 40.97 -22.52 -16.44
C THR A 226 40.15 -23.81 -16.23
N GLN A 227 40.21 -24.42 -15.04
CA GLN A 227 39.44 -25.63 -14.76
C GLN A 227 37.95 -25.36 -14.52
N CYS A 228 37.63 -24.21 -13.92
CA CYS A 228 36.26 -23.77 -13.65
C CYS A 228 35.62 -23.03 -14.84
N ASP A 229 36.34 -22.90 -15.96
CA ASP A 229 35.80 -22.33 -17.20
C ASP A 229 34.72 -23.25 -17.81
N CYS A 230 33.51 -22.71 -17.85
CA CYS A 230 32.29 -23.29 -18.36
C CYS A 230 31.92 -22.79 -19.77
N CYS A 231 32.85 -22.23 -20.55
CA CYS A 231 32.61 -21.78 -21.93
C CYS A 231 31.98 -22.86 -22.85
N PHE A 232 32.13 -24.15 -22.52
CA PHE A 232 31.48 -25.26 -23.25
C PHE A 232 29.93 -25.19 -23.21
N LEU A 233 29.33 -24.53 -22.22
CA LEU A 233 27.87 -24.37 -22.11
C LEU A 233 27.27 -23.62 -23.31
N TYR A 234 28.07 -22.80 -24.01
CA TYR A 234 27.66 -22.15 -25.26
C TYR A 234 27.16 -23.15 -26.32
N TRP A 235 27.72 -24.36 -26.37
CA TRP A 235 27.32 -25.42 -27.31
C TRP A 235 26.20 -26.32 -26.78
N HIS A 236 25.84 -26.16 -25.49
CA HIS A 236 24.83 -26.95 -24.80
C HIS A 236 23.68 -26.08 -24.28
N ARG A 237 23.28 -25.05 -25.03
CA ARG A 237 22.26 -24.05 -24.61
C ARG A 237 20.90 -24.67 -24.23
N ALA A 238 20.55 -25.80 -24.86
CA ALA A 238 19.33 -26.55 -24.56
C ALA A 238 19.22 -27.06 -23.10
N VAL A 239 20.33 -27.03 -22.33
CA VAL A 239 20.35 -27.38 -20.91
C VAL A 239 19.74 -26.29 -20.03
N PHE A 240 19.86 -25.02 -20.42
CA PHE A 240 19.48 -23.88 -19.58
C PHE A 240 17.96 -23.79 -19.29
N PRO A 241 17.04 -23.99 -20.26
CA PRO A 241 15.61 -24.03 -19.97
C PRO A 241 15.23 -25.11 -18.93
N ILE A 242 15.81 -26.32 -19.08
CA ILE A 242 15.56 -27.46 -18.17
C ILE A 242 16.06 -27.15 -16.76
N TYR A 243 17.15 -26.39 -16.65
CA TYR A 243 17.67 -25.92 -15.37
C TYR A 243 16.72 -24.94 -14.68
N LEU A 244 16.25 -23.92 -15.40
CA LEU A 244 15.32 -22.94 -14.84
C LEU A 244 14.02 -23.58 -14.38
N ASP A 245 13.49 -24.54 -15.15
CA ASP A 245 12.32 -25.32 -14.74
C ASP A 245 12.57 -26.10 -13.44
N ASP A 246 13.77 -26.66 -13.24
CA ASP A 246 14.12 -27.37 -11.99
C ASP A 246 14.23 -26.43 -10.79
N VAL A 247 14.82 -25.25 -10.97
CA VAL A 247 14.95 -24.24 -9.93
C VAL A 247 13.58 -23.68 -9.55
N TYR A 248 12.70 -23.47 -10.53
CA TYR A 248 11.33 -23.02 -10.29
C TYR A 248 10.52 -24.03 -9.47
N GLU A 249 10.66 -25.33 -9.75
CA GLU A 249 10.01 -26.38 -8.95
C GLU A 249 10.59 -26.48 -7.53
N ASN A 250 11.89 -26.18 -7.35
CA ASN A 250 12.59 -26.26 -6.07
C ASN A 250 13.07 -24.86 -5.61
N ALA A 251 12.15 -24.03 -5.14
CA ALA A 251 12.43 -22.64 -4.73
C ALA A 251 13.52 -22.48 -3.65
N VAL A 252 13.80 -23.52 -2.86
CA VAL A 252 14.90 -23.56 -1.87
C VAL A 252 16.27 -23.33 -2.53
N ASP A 253 16.40 -23.71 -3.79
CA ASP A 253 17.65 -23.63 -4.54
C ASP A 253 17.83 -22.31 -5.32
N ALA A 254 16.95 -21.33 -5.12
CA ALA A 254 16.94 -20.07 -5.85
C ALA A 254 18.30 -19.33 -5.81
N ALA A 255 19.02 -19.39 -4.69
CA ALA A 255 20.34 -18.77 -4.55
C ALA A 255 21.37 -19.29 -5.55
N ARG A 256 21.22 -20.53 -6.03
CA ARG A 256 22.15 -21.19 -6.95
C ARG A 256 22.09 -20.61 -8.37
N LEU A 257 21.06 -19.83 -8.71
CA LEU A 257 20.99 -19.08 -9.97
C LEU A 257 22.25 -18.25 -10.21
N HIS A 258 22.82 -17.66 -9.17
CA HIS A 258 24.08 -16.88 -9.27
C HIS A 258 25.23 -17.71 -9.85
N TYR A 259 25.34 -18.98 -9.46
CA TYR A 259 26.39 -19.87 -9.98
C TYR A 259 26.16 -20.23 -11.43
N MET A 260 24.91 -20.51 -11.83
CA MET A 260 24.61 -20.80 -13.24
C MET A 260 24.85 -19.59 -14.14
N PHE A 261 24.40 -18.40 -13.73
CA PHE A 261 24.67 -17.16 -14.49
C PHE A 261 26.16 -16.84 -14.56
N SER A 262 26.93 -17.15 -13.50
CA SER A 262 28.39 -17.08 -13.56
C SER A 262 28.99 -18.07 -14.56
N ALA A 263 28.43 -19.27 -14.70
CA ALA A 263 28.88 -20.26 -15.69
C ALA A 263 28.56 -19.85 -17.13
N LEU A 264 27.38 -19.28 -17.37
CA LEU A 264 27.01 -18.75 -18.68
C LEU A 264 27.92 -17.58 -19.09
N ARG A 265 28.31 -16.73 -18.12
CA ARG A 265 29.22 -15.60 -18.34
C ARG A 265 30.64 -16.03 -18.78
N ASP A 266 31.07 -17.26 -18.55
CA ASP A 266 32.38 -17.70 -19.01
C ASP A 266 32.52 -17.77 -20.53
N CYS A 267 31.39 -17.82 -21.26
CA CYS A 267 31.42 -17.83 -22.72
C CYS A 267 31.87 -16.48 -23.31
N VAL A 268 31.78 -15.42 -22.50
CA VAL A 268 31.88 -14.02 -22.92
C VAL A 268 33.28 -13.62 -23.35
N PRO A 269 34.35 -13.91 -22.57
CA PRO A 269 35.71 -13.60 -23.01
C PRO A 269 36.04 -14.27 -24.34
N ALA A 270 35.57 -15.50 -24.59
CA ALA A 270 35.79 -16.18 -25.86
C ALA A 270 35.04 -15.51 -27.02
N MET A 271 33.81 -15.05 -26.79
CA MET A 271 33.01 -14.30 -27.78
C MET A 271 33.67 -12.97 -28.18
N MET A 272 34.34 -12.27 -27.26
CA MET A 272 35.05 -11.02 -27.56
C MET A 272 36.21 -11.20 -28.56
N HIS A 273 36.70 -12.44 -28.72
CA HIS A 273 37.75 -12.77 -29.69
C HIS A 273 37.19 -13.30 -31.03
N ALA A 274 35.87 -13.29 -31.22
CA ALA A 274 35.24 -13.73 -32.46
C ALA A 274 35.61 -12.81 -33.62
N ARG A 275 36.23 -13.38 -34.67
CA ARG A 275 36.64 -12.66 -35.89
C ARG A 275 35.72 -12.89 -37.10
N HIS A 276 34.71 -13.74 -36.96
CA HIS A 276 33.82 -14.14 -38.05
C HIS A 276 32.65 -13.17 -38.27
N LEU A 277 32.51 -12.15 -37.41
CA LEU A 277 31.51 -11.09 -37.49
C LEU A 277 32.20 -9.73 -37.57
N GLU A 278 31.49 -8.73 -38.10
CA GLU A 278 31.98 -7.35 -38.24
C GLU A 278 32.32 -6.70 -36.89
N SER A 279 31.55 -7.02 -35.86
CA SER A 279 31.81 -6.65 -34.46
C SER A 279 31.44 -7.81 -33.54
N TYR A 280 32.22 -7.99 -32.47
CA TYR A 280 31.92 -8.98 -31.43
C TYR A 280 30.63 -8.62 -30.65
N GLU A 281 30.21 -7.35 -30.69
CA GLU A 281 29.01 -6.86 -29.99
C GLU A 281 27.73 -7.52 -30.51
N ILE A 282 27.66 -7.81 -31.82
CA ILE A 282 26.50 -8.48 -32.43
C ILE A 282 26.27 -9.86 -31.79
N LEU A 283 27.35 -10.62 -31.57
CA LEU A 283 27.27 -11.94 -30.96
C LEU A 283 26.85 -11.85 -29.49
N LEU A 284 27.34 -10.84 -28.77
CA LEU A 284 27.00 -10.59 -27.38
C LEU A 284 25.52 -10.22 -27.23
N ASP A 285 25.01 -9.32 -28.07
CA ASP A 285 23.62 -8.88 -28.04
C ASP A 285 22.65 -10.02 -28.38
N CYS A 286 22.98 -10.85 -29.38
CA CYS A 286 22.17 -12.02 -29.71
C CYS A 286 22.14 -13.03 -28.55
N TYR A 287 23.28 -13.27 -27.91
CA TYR A 287 23.36 -14.20 -26.79
C TYR A 287 22.68 -13.66 -25.53
N ASP A 288 22.78 -12.36 -25.24
CA ASP A 288 22.06 -11.72 -24.13
C ASP A 288 20.55 -11.83 -24.34
N LYS A 289 20.05 -11.50 -25.54
CA LYS A 289 18.62 -11.63 -25.89
C LYS A 289 18.12 -13.06 -25.71
N GLU A 290 18.83 -14.05 -26.24
CA GLU A 290 18.45 -15.46 -26.12
C GLU A 290 18.37 -15.92 -24.66
N VAL A 291 19.38 -15.61 -23.85
CA VAL A 291 19.41 -16.00 -22.43
C VAL A 291 18.29 -15.31 -21.65
N MET A 292 18.02 -14.03 -21.95
CA MET A 292 16.96 -13.26 -21.30
C MET A 292 15.56 -13.73 -21.71
N GLU A 293 15.34 -14.09 -22.97
CA GLU A 293 14.08 -14.70 -23.44
C GLU A 293 13.82 -16.01 -22.70
N ILE A 294 14.81 -16.90 -22.62
CA ILE A 294 14.70 -18.16 -21.88
C ILE A 294 14.42 -17.91 -20.39
N LEU A 295 15.08 -16.92 -19.78
CA LEU A 295 14.86 -16.55 -18.37
C LEU A 295 13.43 -16.03 -18.13
N ASN A 296 12.92 -15.19 -19.05
CA ASN A 296 11.57 -14.65 -18.97
C ASN A 296 10.54 -15.78 -19.06
N GLU A 297 10.62 -16.62 -20.09
CA GLU A 297 9.64 -17.67 -20.36
C GLU A 297 9.63 -18.78 -19.29
N HIS A 298 10.80 -19.23 -18.85
CA HIS A 298 10.90 -20.39 -17.96
C HIS A 298 10.87 -20.05 -16.47
N LEU A 299 11.17 -18.81 -16.07
CA LEU A 299 11.21 -18.40 -14.67
C LEU A 299 10.33 -17.18 -14.37
N LEU A 300 10.64 -16.01 -14.95
CA LEU A 300 10.04 -14.75 -14.51
C LEU A 300 8.54 -14.66 -14.79
N ASP A 301 8.11 -15.04 -16.00
CA ASP A 301 6.69 -15.00 -16.37
C ASP A 301 5.86 -16.03 -15.59
N LYS A 302 6.45 -17.20 -15.28
CA LYS A 302 5.81 -18.21 -14.44
C LYS A 302 5.62 -17.71 -13.01
N LEU A 303 6.66 -17.08 -12.44
CA LEU A 303 6.58 -16.44 -11.12
C LEU A 303 5.51 -15.35 -11.09
N CYS A 304 5.51 -14.46 -12.09
CA CYS A 304 4.52 -13.38 -12.21
C CYS A 304 3.08 -13.92 -12.21
N LYS A 305 2.80 -14.92 -13.06
CA LYS A 305 1.45 -15.51 -13.22
C LYS A 305 0.98 -16.26 -11.98
N GLU A 306 1.85 -17.05 -11.34
CA GLU A 306 1.46 -17.79 -10.12
C GLU A 306 1.22 -16.85 -8.94
N ILE A 307 2.02 -15.78 -8.78
CA ILE A 307 1.83 -14.81 -7.69
C ILE A 307 0.56 -14.01 -7.93
N GLU A 308 0.34 -13.52 -9.14
CA GLU A 308 -0.91 -12.83 -9.50
C GLU A 308 -2.14 -13.71 -9.23
N LYS A 309 -2.07 -15.00 -9.59
CA LYS A 309 -3.13 -15.98 -9.33
C LYS A 309 -3.33 -16.24 -7.85
N ASP A 310 -2.27 -16.41 -7.08
CA ASP A 310 -2.33 -16.61 -5.62
C ASP A 310 -2.92 -15.40 -4.89
N LEU A 311 -2.52 -14.18 -5.27
CA LEU A 311 -3.07 -12.93 -4.72
C LEU A 311 -4.56 -12.79 -5.06
N ARG A 312 -4.94 -13.06 -6.31
CA ARG A 312 -6.36 -13.06 -6.72
C ARG A 312 -7.19 -14.05 -5.94
N LEU A 313 -6.71 -15.30 -5.82
CA LEU A 313 -7.42 -16.33 -5.07
C LEU A 313 -7.55 -15.97 -3.58
N SER A 314 -6.52 -15.36 -3.00
CA SER A 314 -6.50 -14.96 -1.58
C SER A 314 -7.55 -13.88 -1.26
N VAL A 315 -7.71 -12.88 -2.11
CA VAL A 315 -8.74 -11.84 -1.93
C VAL A 315 -10.15 -12.40 -2.14
N HIS A 316 -10.31 -13.33 -3.08
CA HIS A 316 -11.61 -13.96 -3.39
C HIS A 316 -11.85 -15.25 -2.58
N THR A 317 -11.21 -15.43 -1.42
CA THR A 317 -11.42 -16.59 -0.53
C THR A 317 -12.88 -16.73 -0.10
N HIS A 318 -13.60 -15.62 0.04
CA HIS A 318 -15.03 -15.57 0.36
C HIS A 318 -15.93 -16.16 -0.75
N LEU A 319 -15.43 -16.29 -1.99
CA LEU A 319 -16.17 -16.82 -3.14
C LEU A 319 -16.15 -18.36 -3.25
N LYS A 320 -15.63 -19.09 -2.25
CA LYS A 320 -15.56 -20.57 -2.25
C LYS A 320 -15.05 -21.13 -3.58
N LEU A 321 -13.80 -20.82 -3.92
CA LEU A 321 -13.07 -21.61 -4.90
C LEU A 321 -12.38 -22.78 -4.18
N ASP A 322 -12.48 -23.97 -4.80
CA ASP A 322 -12.10 -25.31 -4.33
C ASP A 322 -11.15 -25.42 -3.13
N ASP A 323 -11.45 -26.37 -2.25
CA ASP A 323 -10.63 -26.84 -1.10
C ASP A 323 -9.18 -27.16 -1.52
N ARG A 324 -8.34 -26.12 -1.62
CA ARG A 324 -6.91 -26.26 -1.79
C ARG A 324 -6.29 -26.56 -0.44
N ASN A 325 -6.47 -27.79 0.00
CA ASN A 325 -5.78 -28.31 1.16
C ASN A 325 -4.25 -28.11 0.97
N PRO A 326 -3.57 -27.31 1.82
CA PRO A 326 -2.13 -27.04 1.71
C PRO A 326 -1.27 -28.31 1.72
N PHE A 327 -1.78 -29.38 2.34
CA PHE A 327 -1.12 -30.68 2.43
C PHE A 327 -1.27 -31.54 1.16
N LYS A 328 -2.20 -31.20 0.25
CA LYS A 328 -2.39 -31.92 -1.03
C LYS A 328 -1.73 -31.23 -2.22
N VAL A 329 -1.72 -29.89 -2.26
CA VAL A 329 -1.22 -29.12 -3.42
C VAL A 329 0.24 -28.71 -3.25
N GLY A 330 0.76 -28.69 -2.00
CA GLY A 330 2.10 -28.22 -1.69
C GLY A 330 2.21 -26.70 -1.87
N MET A 331 2.50 -25.97 -0.79
CA MET A 331 2.83 -24.55 -0.91
C MET A 331 4.29 -24.41 -1.35
N LYS A 332 4.51 -23.81 -2.52
CA LYS A 332 5.86 -23.39 -2.95
C LYS A 332 6.22 -22.10 -2.24
N ASP A 333 7.31 -22.09 -1.47
CA ASP A 333 7.82 -20.87 -0.84
C ASP A 333 8.56 -20.01 -1.87
N LEU A 334 7.80 -19.24 -2.64
CA LEU A 334 8.35 -18.35 -3.69
C LEU A 334 9.05 -17.12 -3.11
N ALA A 335 8.93 -16.86 -1.79
CA ALA A 335 9.54 -15.69 -1.17
C ALA A 335 11.08 -15.71 -1.27
N LEU A 336 11.67 -16.91 -1.34
CA LEU A 336 13.11 -17.11 -1.48
C LEU A 336 13.69 -16.54 -2.78
N PHE A 337 12.89 -16.38 -3.84
CA PHE A 337 13.36 -15.70 -5.06
C PHE A 337 13.49 -14.19 -4.86
N PHE A 338 12.69 -13.61 -3.96
CA PHE A 338 12.68 -12.17 -3.70
C PHE A 338 13.73 -11.73 -2.70
N SER A 339 14.26 -12.63 -1.88
CA SER A 339 15.39 -12.35 -0.99
C SER A 339 16.75 -12.37 -1.69
N LEU A 340 16.80 -12.73 -2.98
CA LEU A 340 18.04 -12.76 -3.75
C LEU A 340 18.58 -11.36 -4.04
N ASN A 341 19.90 -11.25 -3.99
CA ASN A 341 20.59 -10.06 -4.49
C ASN A 341 20.50 -10.00 -6.03
N PRO A 342 20.63 -8.80 -6.63
CA PRO A 342 20.61 -8.66 -8.08
C PRO A 342 21.68 -9.52 -8.76
N ILE A 343 21.25 -10.36 -9.70
CA ILE A 343 22.13 -11.25 -10.45
C ILE A 343 22.83 -10.43 -11.52
N ARG A 344 24.18 -10.43 -11.51
CA ARG A 344 24.96 -9.77 -12.55
C ARG A 344 25.12 -10.68 -13.77
N PHE A 345 24.62 -10.24 -14.91
CA PHE A 345 24.84 -10.88 -16.21
C PHE A 345 25.35 -9.82 -17.19
N PHE A 346 26.58 -9.96 -17.67
CA PHE A 346 27.26 -8.94 -18.49
C PHE A 346 27.32 -7.54 -17.83
N ASN A 347 26.70 -6.57 -18.50
CA ASN A 347 26.52 -5.17 -18.11
C ASN A 347 25.14 -4.93 -17.48
N ARG A 348 24.34 -5.98 -17.26
CA ARG A 348 23.00 -5.91 -16.71
C ARG A 348 22.95 -6.47 -15.29
N PHE A 349 22.14 -5.84 -14.45
CA PHE A 349 21.73 -6.38 -13.17
C PHE A 349 20.29 -6.84 -13.29
N ILE A 350 20.06 -8.12 -13.00
CA ILE A 350 18.75 -8.76 -13.04
C ILE A 350 18.25 -8.83 -11.60
N ASP A 351 17.31 -7.96 -11.27
CA ASP A 351 16.61 -7.99 -9.99
C ASP A 351 15.23 -8.63 -10.19
N ILE A 352 15.08 -9.85 -9.67
CA ILE A 352 13.84 -10.63 -9.77
C ILE A 352 12.72 -9.94 -8.98
N ARG A 353 13.04 -9.34 -7.82
CA ARG A 353 12.06 -8.64 -6.99
C ARG A 353 11.52 -7.42 -7.73
N ALA A 354 12.40 -6.57 -8.25
CA ALA A 354 12.00 -5.38 -8.99
C ALA A 354 11.18 -5.73 -10.25
N TYR A 355 11.55 -6.80 -10.96
CA TYR A 355 10.81 -7.25 -12.15
C TYR A 355 9.37 -7.67 -11.81
N VAL A 356 9.20 -8.52 -10.80
CA VAL A 356 7.86 -8.99 -10.38
C VAL A 356 7.03 -7.84 -9.80
N THR A 357 7.63 -6.97 -8.97
CA THR A 357 6.95 -5.76 -8.48
C THR A 357 6.46 -4.89 -9.63
N HIS A 358 7.30 -4.62 -10.63
CA HIS A 358 6.93 -3.82 -11.79
C HIS A 358 5.80 -4.46 -12.61
N TYR A 359 5.85 -5.78 -12.82
CA TYR A 359 4.79 -6.51 -13.50
C TYR A 359 3.45 -6.38 -12.77
N LEU A 360 3.44 -6.59 -11.44
CA LEU A 360 2.22 -6.49 -10.64
C LEU A 360 1.70 -5.05 -10.58
N ASP A 361 2.58 -4.06 -10.39
CA ASP A 361 2.21 -2.64 -10.39
C ASP A 361 1.55 -2.23 -11.71
N LYS A 362 2.18 -2.58 -12.84
CA LYS A 362 1.64 -2.30 -14.18
C LYS A 362 0.30 -3.00 -14.40
N THR A 363 0.20 -4.27 -13.99
CA THR A 363 -1.02 -5.07 -14.17
C THR A 363 -2.16 -4.51 -13.32
N PHE A 364 -1.92 -4.24 -12.03
CA PHE A 364 -2.94 -3.69 -11.14
C PHE A 364 -3.33 -2.27 -11.55
N TYR A 365 -2.39 -1.44 -11.99
CA TYR A 365 -2.71 -0.11 -12.52
C TYR A 365 -3.62 -0.21 -13.74
N ASN A 366 -3.21 -0.98 -14.76
CA ASN A 366 -4.00 -1.15 -15.98
C ASN A 366 -5.40 -1.72 -15.70
N LEU A 367 -5.52 -2.73 -14.82
CA LEU A 367 -6.81 -3.31 -14.47
C LEU A 367 -7.70 -2.31 -13.71
N THR A 368 -7.12 -1.51 -12.82
CA THR A 368 -7.88 -0.47 -12.11
C THR A 368 -8.32 0.65 -13.07
N THR A 369 -7.55 0.96 -14.12
CA THR A 369 -7.99 1.91 -15.16
C THR A 369 -9.16 1.40 -16.00
N VAL A 370 -9.30 0.08 -16.16
CA VAL A 370 -10.43 -0.54 -16.87
C VAL A 370 -11.68 -0.60 -15.99
N ALA A 371 -11.52 -0.97 -14.71
CA ALA A 371 -12.62 -1.09 -13.74
C ALA A 371 -12.31 -0.28 -12.47
N LEU A 372 -12.71 1.00 -12.46
CA LEU A 372 -12.42 1.92 -11.35
C LEU A 372 -13.05 1.49 -10.02
N HIS A 373 -14.13 0.71 -10.02
CA HIS A 373 -14.80 0.26 -8.80
C HIS A 373 -14.02 -0.85 -8.05
N ASP A 374 -13.17 -1.60 -8.74
CA ASP A 374 -12.36 -2.69 -8.17
C ASP A 374 -11.05 -2.21 -7.52
N TRP A 375 -10.87 -0.89 -7.40
CA TRP A 375 -9.66 -0.29 -6.81
C TRP A 375 -9.37 -0.81 -5.40
N ALA A 376 -10.41 -1.07 -4.60
CA ALA A 376 -10.28 -1.60 -3.24
C ALA A 376 -9.70 -3.02 -3.25
N THR A 377 -10.20 -3.88 -4.14
CA THR A 377 -9.73 -5.26 -4.30
C THR A 377 -8.27 -5.30 -4.74
N TYR A 378 -7.86 -4.43 -5.67
CA TYR A 378 -6.45 -4.32 -6.06
C TYR A 378 -5.57 -3.71 -4.97
N SER A 379 -6.10 -2.82 -4.14
CA SER A 379 -5.40 -2.30 -2.96
C SER A 379 -5.16 -3.40 -1.92
N GLU A 380 -6.13 -4.28 -1.70
CA GLU A 380 -5.97 -5.46 -0.84
C GLU A 380 -4.92 -6.44 -1.41
N MET A 381 -4.90 -6.67 -2.72
CA MET A 381 -3.86 -7.49 -3.36
C MET A 381 -2.45 -6.91 -3.16
N ARG A 382 -2.28 -5.58 -3.21
CA ARG A 382 -0.99 -4.92 -2.93
C ARG A 382 -0.55 -5.12 -1.48
N ASN A 383 -1.47 -5.00 -0.53
CA ASN A 383 -1.19 -5.24 0.87
C ASN A 383 -0.79 -6.69 1.13
N LEU A 384 -1.50 -7.66 0.53
CA LEU A 384 -1.16 -9.08 0.61
C LEU A 384 0.20 -9.39 -0.02
N ALA A 385 0.52 -8.78 -1.17
CA ALA A 385 1.83 -8.92 -1.81
C ALA A 385 2.97 -8.43 -0.90
N THR A 386 2.75 -7.31 -0.21
CA THR A 386 3.69 -6.75 0.75
C THR A 386 3.87 -7.68 1.95
N GLN A 387 2.77 -8.18 2.54
CA GLN A 387 2.81 -9.02 3.73
C GLN A 387 3.38 -10.42 3.47
N ARG A 388 3.00 -11.07 2.36
CA ARG A 388 3.35 -12.46 2.07
C ARG A 388 4.69 -12.63 1.36
N TYR A 389 5.04 -11.68 0.49
CA TYR A 389 6.24 -11.78 -0.36
C TYR A 389 7.27 -10.67 -0.11
N GLY A 390 6.98 -9.69 0.76
CA GLY A 390 7.87 -8.55 1.01
C GLY A 390 7.98 -7.59 -0.19
N LEU A 391 7.03 -7.64 -1.12
CA LEU A 391 7.02 -6.79 -2.31
C LEU A 391 6.39 -5.43 -1.96
N VAL A 392 7.24 -4.42 -1.76
CA VAL A 392 6.77 -3.04 -1.60
C VAL A 392 6.30 -2.52 -2.95
N MET A 393 4.99 -2.28 -3.06
CA MET A 393 4.34 -1.81 -4.28
C MET A 393 4.01 -0.33 -4.18
N THR A 394 3.92 0.35 -5.32
CA THR A 394 3.57 1.77 -5.36
C THR A 394 2.09 1.94 -5.00
N GLU A 395 1.69 3.03 -4.35
CA GLU A 395 0.26 3.34 -4.20
C GLU A 395 -0.35 3.79 -5.55
N ALA A 396 -1.59 3.35 -5.83
CA ALA A 396 -2.29 3.77 -7.03
C ALA A 396 -2.83 5.19 -6.83
N HIS A 397 -2.04 6.20 -7.21
CA HIS A 397 -2.56 7.56 -7.38
C HIS A 397 -3.28 7.67 -8.73
N LEU A 398 -4.48 7.10 -8.81
CA LEU A 398 -5.39 7.42 -9.90
C LEU A 398 -5.91 8.85 -9.66
N PRO A 399 -5.93 9.73 -10.69
CA PRO A 399 -6.55 11.03 -10.56
C PRO A 399 -8.01 10.84 -10.14
N SER A 400 -8.36 11.21 -8.92
CA SER A 400 -9.70 11.07 -8.37
C SER A 400 -10.70 12.11 -8.93
N GLN A 401 -10.37 12.80 -10.02
CA GLN A 401 -11.14 13.93 -10.53
C GLN A 401 -11.13 14.00 -12.06
N THR A 402 -12.27 14.45 -12.58
CA THR A 402 -12.62 14.78 -13.98
C THR A 402 -13.02 13.64 -14.92
N LEU A 403 -13.98 12.80 -14.53
CA LEU A 403 -14.95 12.26 -15.49
C LEU A 403 -16.35 12.49 -14.93
N GLU A 404 -17.22 13.07 -15.74
CA GLU A 404 -18.59 13.55 -15.47
C GLU A 404 -19.59 12.44 -15.11
N GLN A 405 -19.22 11.45 -14.31
CA GLN A 405 -20.18 10.62 -13.60
C GLN A 405 -20.46 11.31 -12.28
N GLY A 406 -21.65 11.93 -12.19
CA GLY A 406 -22.07 12.73 -11.05
C GLY A 406 -21.76 12.01 -9.75
N LEU A 407 -20.98 12.68 -8.88
CA LEU A 407 -20.83 12.30 -7.48
C LEU A 407 -22.19 11.90 -6.94
N ASP A 408 -22.34 10.66 -6.48
CA ASP A 408 -23.59 10.21 -5.90
C ASP A 408 -23.78 10.97 -4.58
N VAL A 409 -24.60 12.01 -4.64
CA VAL A 409 -24.94 12.86 -3.50
C VAL A 409 -25.49 12.01 -2.35
N LEU A 410 -26.15 10.87 -2.65
CA LEU A 410 -26.65 9.96 -1.62
C LEU A 410 -25.51 9.20 -0.94
N GLU A 411 -24.46 8.81 -1.66
CA GLU A 411 -23.27 8.20 -1.08
C GLU A 411 -22.52 9.20 -0.18
N ILE A 412 -22.39 10.45 -0.64
CA ILE A 412 -21.82 11.54 0.17
C ILE A 412 -22.67 11.77 1.42
N MET A 413 -24.00 11.80 1.30
CA MET A 413 -24.89 11.98 2.45
C MET A 413 -24.80 10.81 3.43
N ARG A 414 -24.70 9.56 2.93
CA ARG A 414 -24.55 8.36 3.77
C ARG A 414 -23.19 8.32 4.48
N ASN A 415 -22.14 8.78 3.80
CA ASN A 415 -20.76 8.76 4.28
C ASN A 415 -20.23 10.17 4.57
N ILE A 416 -21.09 11.07 5.06
CA ILE A 416 -20.73 12.49 5.23
C ILE A 416 -19.53 12.68 6.16
N HIS A 417 -19.38 11.81 7.17
CA HIS A 417 -18.24 11.79 8.09
C HIS A 417 -16.91 11.45 7.37
N ILE A 418 -16.93 10.54 6.39
CA ILE A 418 -15.76 10.21 5.55
C ILE A 418 -15.46 11.35 4.59
N PHE A 419 -16.51 11.93 4.00
CA PHE A 419 -16.38 13.04 3.07
C PHE A 419 -15.75 14.28 3.74
N VAL A 420 -16.25 14.67 4.91
CA VAL A 420 -15.70 15.80 5.68
C VAL A 420 -14.24 15.57 6.08
N SER A 421 -13.89 14.33 6.46
CA SER A 421 -12.52 13.94 6.86
C SER A 421 -11.54 13.96 5.69
N ARG A 422 -11.89 13.33 4.56
CA ARG A 422 -10.97 13.20 3.39
C ARG A 422 -10.77 14.51 2.64
N TYR A 423 -11.77 15.38 2.61
CA TYR A 423 -11.71 16.64 1.87
C TYR A 423 -11.36 17.86 2.75
N LEU A 424 -10.95 17.65 4.01
CA LEU A 424 -10.53 18.71 4.94
C LEU A 424 -11.51 19.90 4.93
N TYR A 425 -12.80 19.58 5.03
CA TYR A 425 -13.87 20.54 4.76
C TYR A 425 -13.92 21.61 5.88
N ASN A 426 -13.46 22.82 5.58
CA ASN A 426 -13.44 23.92 6.54
C ASN A 426 -14.86 24.41 6.84
N LEU A 427 -15.36 24.14 8.05
CA LEU A 427 -16.70 24.54 8.49
C LEU A 427 -16.93 26.06 8.38
N ASN A 428 -15.92 26.88 8.68
CA ASN A 428 -16.04 28.33 8.63
C ASN A 428 -16.34 28.85 7.21
N ASN A 429 -15.71 28.26 6.20
CA ASN A 429 -15.98 28.59 4.81
C ASN A 429 -17.41 28.18 4.41
N GLN A 430 -17.88 27.02 4.87
CA GLN A 430 -19.24 26.55 4.57
C GLN A 430 -20.33 27.37 5.26
N VAL A 431 -20.08 27.80 6.50
CA VAL A 431 -20.95 28.75 7.21
C VAL A 431 -20.99 30.08 6.44
N ASN A 432 -19.87 30.56 5.90
CA ASN A 432 -19.83 31.78 5.09
C ASN A 432 -20.60 31.63 3.76
N PHE A 433 -20.42 30.52 3.02
CA PHE A 433 -21.22 30.25 1.82
C PHE A 433 -22.72 30.20 2.13
N THR A 434 -23.08 29.56 3.24
CA THR A 434 -24.47 29.48 3.68
C THR A 434 -25.00 30.87 4.06
N TYR A 435 -24.21 31.69 4.75
CA TYR A 435 -24.55 33.08 5.04
C TYR A 435 -24.84 33.88 3.75
N GLN A 436 -23.98 33.78 2.74
CA GLN A 436 -24.18 34.45 1.45
C GLN A 436 -25.44 33.96 0.73
N PHE A 437 -25.70 32.65 0.78
CA PHE A 437 -26.92 32.06 0.24
C PHE A 437 -28.17 32.57 0.95
N LEU A 438 -28.17 32.53 2.30
CA LEU A 438 -29.26 33.03 3.13
C LEU A 438 -29.52 34.51 2.87
N LYS A 439 -28.48 35.35 2.74
CA LYS A 439 -28.61 36.77 2.40
C LYS A 439 -29.39 36.98 1.10
N LYS A 440 -29.08 36.22 0.04
CA LYS A 440 -29.81 36.27 -1.24
C LYS A 440 -31.26 35.82 -1.08
N LYS A 441 -31.51 34.73 -0.34
CA LYS A 441 -32.87 34.21 -0.12
C LYS A 441 -33.71 35.14 0.75
N PHE A 442 -33.13 35.73 1.78
CA PHE A 442 -33.81 36.68 2.64
C PHE A 442 -34.14 38.00 1.93
N TYR A 443 -33.35 38.42 0.94
CA TYR A 443 -33.71 39.54 0.08
C TYR A 443 -35.03 39.27 -0.66
N ILE A 444 -35.15 38.09 -1.29
CA ILE A 444 -36.39 37.66 -1.97
C ILE A 444 -37.55 37.52 -0.96
N PHE A 445 -37.28 36.98 0.22
CA PHE A 445 -38.26 36.85 1.30
C PHE A 445 -38.82 38.21 1.72
N SER A 446 -37.95 39.21 1.90
CA SER A 446 -38.37 40.56 2.28
C SER A 446 -39.17 41.24 1.17
N GLN A 447 -38.77 41.07 -0.09
CA GLN A 447 -39.52 41.57 -1.25
C GLN A 447 -40.94 40.97 -1.30
N PHE A 448 -41.07 39.66 -1.08
CA PHE A 448 -42.37 38.98 -1.07
C PHE A 448 -43.29 39.52 0.03
N MET A 449 -42.76 39.73 1.24
CA MET A 449 -43.53 40.28 2.37
C MET A 449 -43.86 41.78 2.20
N TYR A 450 -43.09 42.51 1.39
CA TYR A 450 -43.30 43.93 1.10
C TYR A 450 -44.36 44.15 0.01
N ASP A 451 -44.59 43.16 -0.85
CA ASP A 451 -45.59 43.22 -1.93
C ASP A 451 -46.97 43.67 -1.40
N GLU A 452 -47.53 44.73 -2.00
CA GLU A 452 -48.77 45.35 -1.54
C GLU A 452 -49.98 44.40 -1.60
N HIS A 453 -50.01 43.44 -2.54
CA HIS A 453 -51.08 42.43 -2.61
C HIS A 453 -51.01 41.44 -1.45
N ILE A 454 -49.82 41.11 -0.95
CA ILE A 454 -49.61 40.23 0.20
C ILE A 454 -49.82 41.01 1.50
N LYS A 455 -49.10 42.11 1.67
CA LYS A 455 -49.13 42.98 2.86
C LYS A 455 -50.54 43.47 3.19
N SER A 456 -51.30 43.96 2.21
CA SER A 456 -52.68 44.44 2.44
C SER A 456 -53.63 43.35 2.92
N ARG A 457 -53.45 42.10 2.47
CA ARG A 457 -54.24 40.94 2.91
C ARG A 457 -53.85 40.49 4.32
N LEU A 458 -52.55 40.46 4.63
CA LEU A 458 -52.07 40.15 5.98
C LEU A 458 -52.61 41.16 7.01
N ILE A 459 -52.60 42.46 6.69
CA ILE A 459 -53.15 43.50 7.58
C ILE A 459 -54.67 43.30 7.78
N LYS A 460 -55.41 42.95 6.73
CA LYS A 460 -56.85 42.64 6.84
C LYS A 460 -57.10 41.42 7.74
N ASP A 461 -56.25 40.40 7.64
CA ASP A 461 -56.36 39.18 8.47
C ASP A 461 -55.98 39.45 9.93
N ILE A 462 -54.98 40.31 10.18
CA ILE A 462 -54.62 40.76 11.54
C ILE A 462 -55.76 41.53 12.20
N ARG A 463 -56.39 42.47 11.47
CA ARG A 463 -57.54 43.22 12.00
C ARG A 463 -58.71 42.30 12.33
N PHE A 464 -59.04 41.41 11.40
CA PHE A 464 -60.09 40.41 11.59
C PHE A 464 -59.80 39.50 12.80
N PHE A 465 -58.57 39.02 12.95
CA PHE A 465 -58.20 38.19 14.11
C PHE A 465 -58.35 38.95 15.42
N ARG A 466 -57.96 40.23 15.49
CA ARG A 466 -58.13 41.06 16.68
C ARG A 466 -59.60 41.29 17.04
N GLU A 467 -60.47 41.47 16.04
CA GLU A 467 -61.91 41.68 16.24
C GLU A 467 -62.64 40.40 16.70
N VAL A 468 -62.20 39.22 16.23
CA VAL A 468 -62.86 37.93 16.47
C VAL A 468 -62.21 37.13 17.61
N LYS A 469 -61.09 37.62 18.16
CA LYS A 469 -60.29 36.94 19.19
C LYS A 469 -61.11 36.48 20.40
N ASP A 470 -62.00 37.35 20.88
CA ASP A 470 -62.82 37.08 22.08
C ASP A 470 -64.04 36.19 21.81
N GLN A 471 -64.48 36.10 20.54
CA GLN A 471 -65.67 35.33 20.14
C GLN A 471 -65.34 33.90 19.70
N ASN A 472 -64.12 33.64 19.23
CA ASN A 472 -63.70 32.36 18.67
C ASN A 472 -62.64 31.65 19.52
N ASP A 473 -62.73 31.80 20.85
CA ASP A 473 -61.92 31.07 21.82
C ASP A 473 -60.41 31.28 21.60
N HIS A 474 -60.03 32.50 21.17
CA HIS A 474 -58.65 32.89 20.82
C HIS A 474 -58.02 32.12 19.64
N LYS A 475 -58.81 31.38 18.86
CA LYS A 475 -58.31 30.53 17.74
C LYS A 475 -58.41 31.24 16.40
N TYR A 476 -57.37 31.09 15.57
CA TYR A 476 -57.38 31.60 14.19
C TYR A 476 -58.29 30.75 13.28
N PRO A 477 -59.32 31.34 12.62
CA PRO A 477 -60.28 30.55 11.85
C PRO A 477 -59.69 29.88 10.61
N PHE A 478 -59.90 28.56 10.48
CA PHE A 478 -59.47 27.78 9.31
C PHE A 478 -59.98 28.35 7.97
N GLU A 479 -61.27 28.70 7.89
CA GLU A 479 -61.87 29.23 6.66
C GLU A 479 -61.17 30.49 6.15
N ARG A 480 -60.56 31.27 7.07
CA ARG A 480 -59.83 32.48 6.71
C ARG A 480 -58.50 32.14 6.04
N ALA A 481 -57.75 31.19 6.58
CA ALA A 481 -56.52 30.69 5.94
C ALA A 481 -56.79 30.11 4.55
N GLU A 482 -57.91 29.38 4.39
CA GLU A 482 -58.33 28.82 3.10
C GLU A 482 -58.71 29.92 2.09
N LYS A 483 -59.48 30.93 2.52
CA LYS A 483 -59.82 32.10 1.69
C LYS A 483 -58.57 32.86 1.26
N PHE A 484 -57.57 32.97 2.13
CA PHE A 484 -56.28 33.58 1.80
C PHE A 484 -55.55 32.81 0.69
N ASN A 485 -55.43 31.48 0.80
CA ASN A 485 -54.83 30.63 -0.23
C ASN A 485 -55.55 30.74 -1.58
N ARG A 486 -56.88 30.65 -1.58
CA ARG A 486 -57.70 30.82 -2.79
C ARG A 486 -57.53 32.21 -3.40
N GLY A 487 -57.45 33.23 -2.56
CA GLY A 487 -57.22 34.61 -2.98
C GLY A 487 -55.86 34.83 -3.65
N ILE A 488 -54.81 34.16 -3.18
CA ILE A 488 -53.46 34.25 -3.78
C ILE A 488 -53.38 33.51 -5.11
N ARG A 489 -54.00 32.33 -5.22
CA ARG A 489 -54.08 31.60 -6.50
C ARG A 489 -54.71 32.43 -7.63
N LYS A 490 -55.63 33.34 -7.30
CA LYS A 490 -56.27 34.25 -8.26
C LYS A 490 -55.37 35.39 -8.77
N LEU A 491 -54.24 35.66 -8.13
CA LEU A 491 -53.31 36.73 -8.54
C LEU A 491 -52.45 36.34 -9.74
N GLY A 492 -52.34 35.04 -10.03
CA GLY A 492 -51.55 34.52 -11.15
C GLY A 492 -50.90 33.19 -10.79
N ILE A 493 -50.69 32.35 -11.81
CA ILE A 493 -49.96 31.09 -11.74
C ILE A 493 -48.79 31.22 -12.70
N THR A 494 -47.61 30.77 -12.30
CA THR A 494 -46.42 30.79 -13.16
C THR A 494 -46.53 29.80 -14.32
N PRO A 495 -45.66 29.87 -15.35
CA PRO A 495 -45.66 28.92 -16.47
C PRO A 495 -45.50 27.45 -16.03
N GLU A 496 -44.92 27.24 -14.86
CA GLU A 496 -44.67 25.94 -14.22
C GLU A 496 -45.86 25.45 -13.36
N GLY A 497 -46.98 26.18 -13.35
CA GLY A 497 -48.18 25.79 -12.60
C GLY A 497 -48.13 26.12 -11.11
N GLN A 498 -47.19 26.93 -10.64
CA GLN A 498 -47.03 27.26 -9.22
C GLN A 498 -47.70 28.60 -8.87
N SER A 499 -48.37 28.65 -7.72
CA SER A 499 -48.86 29.92 -7.16
C SER A 499 -47.72 30.69 -6.48
N TYR A 500 -47.90 32.00 -6.29
CA TYR A 500 -46.97 32.82 -5.51
C TYR A 500 -46.69 32.26 -4.10
N LEU A 501 -47.69 31.62 -3.49
CA LEU A 501 -47.55 30.97 -2.19
C LEU A 501 -46.72 29.68 -2.27
N ASP A 502 -46.78 28.93 -3.37
CA ASP A 502 -45.94 27.75 -3.60
C ASP A 502 -44.47 28.15 -3.75
N GLN A 503 -44.20 29.25 -4.47
CA GLN A 503 -42.85 29.81 -4.58
C GLN A 503 -42.31 30.28 -3.21
N PHE A 504 -43.17 30.90 -2.39
CA PHE A 504 -42.80 31.31 -1.04
C PHE A 504 -42.56 30.12 -0.12
N ARG A 505 -43.36 29.06 -0.21
CA ARG A 505 -43.11 27.79 0.49
C ARG A 505 -41.76 27.20 0.10
N GLN A 506 -41.46 27.11 -1.19
CA GLN A 506 -40.16 26.61 -1.68
C GLN A 506 -38.99 27.47 -1.18
N LEU A 507 -39.16 28.80 -1.13
CA LEU A 507 -38.16 29.70 -0.57
C LEU A 507 -37.89 29.39 0.91
N ILE A 508 -38.93 29.20 1.72
CA ILE A 508 -38.82 28.83 3.13
C ILE A 508 -38.16 27.44 3.27
N SER A 509 -38.55 26.46 2.44
CA SER A 509 -37.91 25.14 2.43
C SER A 509 -36.42 25.22 2.07
N GLN A 510 -36.03 26.07 1.11
CA GLN A 510 -34.62 26.29 0.76
C GLN A 510 -33.82 26.92 1.91
N ILE A 511 -34.42 27.87 2.64
CA ILE A 511 -33.82 28.46 3.84
C ILE A 511 -33.61 27.38 4.90
N GLY A 512 -34.61 26.54 5.18
CA GLY A 512 -34.47 25.46 6.16
C GLY A 512 -33.52 24.34 5.72
N ASN A 513 -33.47 24.01 4.42
CA ASN A 513 -32.50 23.05 3.88
C ASN A 513 -31.06 23.54 4.06
N ALA A 514 -30.81 24.85 3.95
CA ALA A 514 -29.50 25.43 4.23
C ALA A 514 -29.10 25.26 5.71
N MET A 515 -30.06 25.40 6.63
CA MET A 515 -29.84 25.12 8.06
C MET A 515 -29.58 23.63 8.32
N GLY A 516 -30.31 22.75 7.62
CA GLY A 516 -30.10 21.31 7.63
C GLY A 516 -28.72 20.90 7.11
N TYR A 517 -28.23 21.57 6.07
CA TYR A 517 -26.90 21.33 5.49
C TYR A 517 -25.77 21.67 6.47
N ILE A 518 -25.80 22.84 7.12
CA ILE A 518 -24.82 23.20 8.16
C ILE A 518 -24.82 22.17 9.28
N ARG A 519 -26.00 21.76 9.72
CA ARG A 519 -26.15 20.75 10.76
C ARG A 519 -25.53 19.41 10.35
N MET A 520 -25.74 18.99 9.12
CA MET A 520 -25.20 17.73 8.58
C MET A 520 -23.68 17.76 8.51
N ILE A 521 -23.09 18.84 8.01
CA ILE A 521 -21.63 19.04 7.98
C ILE A 521 -21.06 19.04 9.40
N ARG A 522 -21.74 19.71 10.34
CA ARG A 522 -21.34 19.69 11.75
C ARG A 522 -21.33 18.27 12.29
N SER A 523 -22.39 17.49 12.09
CA SER A 523 -22.43 16.10 12.55
C SER A 523 -21.30 15.27 11.94
N GLY A 524 -20.96 15.50 10.67
CA GLY A 524 -19.79 14.87 10.03
C GLY A 524 -18.44 15.30 10.65
N GLY A 525 -18.26 16.60 10.93
CA GLY A 525 -17.06 17.14 11.56
C GLY A 525 -16.88 16.67 13.01
N LEU A 526 -17.98 16.60 13.78
CA LEU A 526 -17.99 16.07 15.14
C LEU A 526 -17.64 14.59 15.14
N HIS A 527 -18.18 13.79 14.23
CA HIS A 527 -17.84 12.37 14.10
C HIS A 527 -16.36 12.17 13.73
N CYS A 528 -15.80 13.01 12.85
CA CYS A 528 -14.37 12.98 12.52
C CYS A 528 -13.52 13.30 13.75
N SER A 529 -13.87 14.36 14.48
CA SER A 529 -13.16 14.76 15.69
C SER A 529 -13.28 13.69 16.79
N SER A 530 -14.46 13.11 16.98
CA SER A 530 -14.68 12.00 17.92
C SER A 530 -13.87 10.75 17.58
N ASN A 531 -13.76 10.40 16.30
CA ASN A 531 -12.89 9.30 15.86
C ASN A 531 -11.41 9.59 16.11
N ALA A 532 -10.96 10.83 15.89
CA ALA A 532 -9.57 11.24 16.14
C ALA A 532 -9.23 11.23 17.65
N ILE A 533 -10.19 11.58 18.50
CA ILE A 533 -10.01 11.70 19.96
C ILE A 533 -10.38 10.39 20.69
N ARG A 534 -10.71 9.30 19.98
CA ARG A 534 -11.14 8.01 20.58
C ARG A 534 -10.13 7.41 21.57
N PHE A 535 -8.87 7.82 21.48
CA PHE A 535 -7.77 7.33 22.32
C PHE A 535 -7.42 8.26 23.48
N VAL A 536 -8.12 9.41 23.61
CA VAL A 536 -7.95 10.32 24.75
C VAL A 536 -8.95 9.89 25.85
N PRO A 537 -8.48 9.50 27.04
CA PRO A 537 -9.34 8.95 28.09
C PRO A 537 -10.31 9.96 28.67
N ASP A 538 -9.87 11.21 28.85
CA ASP A 538 -10.66 12.32 29.40
C ASP A 538 -10.41 13.60 28.58
N LEU A 539 -11.49 14.24 28.15
CA LEU A 539 -11.47 15.49 27.39
C LEU A 539 -11.37 16.72 28.31
N GLU A 540 -11.71 16.57 29.59
CA GLU A 540 -11.71 17.63 30.60
C GLU A 540 -10.35 17.74 31.33
N ASP A 541 -9.59 16.64 31.39
CA ASP A 541 -8.27 16.56 32.03
C ASP A 541 -7.20 15.95 31.09
N ILE A 542 -6.76 16.75 30.11
CA ILE A 542 -5.68 16.36 29.18
C ILE A 542 -4.34 16.75 29.79
N VAL A 543 -3.53 15.75 30.14
CA VAL A 543 -2.16 15.94 30.66
C VAL A 543 -1.27 16.59 29.59
N ASN A 544 -0.47 17.57 29.98
CA ASN A 544 0.46 18.26 29.09
C ASN A 544 1.68 17.37 28.78
N PHE A 545 1.79 16.89 27.54
CA PHE A 545 2.86 15.97 27.15
C PHE A 545 4.21 16.67 27.03
N GLU A 546 4.25 17.96 26.68
CA GLU A 546 5.47 18.76 26.64
C GLU A 546 6.15 18.85 28.02
N GLU A 547 5.38 19.00 29.10
CA GLU A 547 5.89 19.04 30.47
C GLU A 547 6.46 17.69 30.92
N LEU A 548 5.74 16.59 30.67
CA LEU A 548 6.21 15.22 30.99
C LEU A 548 7.50 14.86 30.27
N VAL A 549 7.63 15.23 28.99
CA VAL A 549 8.82 14.94 28.18
C VAL A 549 10.02 15.79 28.63
N LYS A 550 9.78 16.99 29.15
CA LYS A 550 10.81 17.83 29.79
C LYS A 550 11.28 17.26 31.13
N GLU A 551 10.36 16.75 31.95
CA GLU A 551 10.67 16.15 33.25
C GLU A 551 11.52 14.87 33.12
N GLU A 552 11.25 14.05 32.10
CA GLU A 552 11.99 12.81 31.81
C GLU A 552 13.32 13.03 31.03
N GLY A 553 13.62 14.26 30.60
CA GLY A 553 14.89 14.59 29.93
C GLY A 553 15.09 13.93 28.56
N LEU A 554 14.00 13.72 27.80
CA LEU A 554 14.03 13.08 26.48
C LEU A 554 14.59 14.00 25.37
N ALA A 555 14.90 13.40 24.23
CA ALA A 555 15.50 14.10 23.08
C ALA A 555 14.66 15.28 22.54
N GLU A 556 15.32 16.26 21.91
CA GLU A 556 14.71 17.50 21.42
C GLU A 556 13.62 17.23 20.35
N GLU A 557 13.79 16.18 19.55
CA GLU A 557 12.81 15.73 18.57
C GLU A 557 11.51 15.26 19.23
N THR A 558 11.62 14.58 20.37
CA THR A 558 10.46 14.11 21.16
C THR A 558 9.72 15.29 21.78
N LEU A 559 10.44 16.31 22.25
CA LEU A 559 9.84 17.53 22.80
C LEU A 559 9.07 18.32 21.73
N LYS A 560 9.62 18.41 20.51
CA LYS A 560 8.90 19.01 19.37
C LYS A 560 7.65 18.22 18.99
N ALA A 561 7.73 16.89 18.99
CA ALA A 561 6.58 16.02 18.71
C ALA A 561 5.49 16.15 19.79
N ALA A 562 5.87 16.20 21.07
CA ALA A 562 4.95 16.38 22.19
C ALA A 562 4.23 17.73 22.13
N ARG A 563 4.96 18.82 21.88
CA ARG A 563 4.36 20.15 21.68
C ARG A 563 3.37 20.19 20.51
N HIS A 564 3.68 19.50 19.42
CA HIS A 564 2.77 19.40 18.29
C HIS A 564 1.51 18.60 18.65
N LEU A 565 1.68 17.50 19.38
CA LEU A 565 0.57 16.70 19.88
C LEU A 565 -0.34 17.52 20.82
N ASP A 566 0.21 18.26 21.77
CA ASP A 566 -0.56 19.11 22.68
C ASP A 566 -1.34 20.20 21.94
N SER A 567 -0.74 20.82 20.91
CA SER A 567 -1.43 21.78 20.05
C SER A 567 -2.60 21.13 19.30
N VAL A 568 -2.39 19.95 18.74
CA VAL A 568 -3.41 19.20 18.00
C VAL A 568 -4.55 18.76 18.92
N LEU A 569 -4.23 18.29 20.13
CA LEU A 569 -5.22 17.92 21.14
C LEU A 569 -6.03 19.14 21.60
N SER A 570 -5.38 20.28 21.86
CA SER A 570 -6.05 21.54 22.20
C SER A 570 -7.02 21.99 21.10
N ASP A 571 -6.60 21.92 19.84
CA ASP A 571 -7.44 22.26 18.69
C ASP A 571 -8.65 21.32 18.56
N HIS A 572 -8.45 20.02 18.75
CA HIS A 572 -9.52 19.02 18.70
C HIS A 572 -10.53 19.18 19.84
N THR A 573 -10.08 19.48 21.07
CA THR A 573 -10.94 19.73 22.22
C THR A 573 -11.75 21.02 22.05
N ARG A 574 -11.12 22.11 21.58
CA ARG A 574 -11.81 23.36 21.26
C ARG A 574 -12.88 23.17 20.17
N ASN A 575 -12.55 22.48 19.09
CA ASN A 575 -13.48 22.18 18.00
C ASN A 575 -14.63 21.25 18.43
N SER A 576 -14.42 20.40 19.44
CA SER A 576 -15.45 19.55 20.05
C SER A 576 -16.41 20.37 20.93
N ALA A 577 -15.88 21.33 21.71
CA ALA A 577 -16.63 22.15 22.66
C ALA A 577 -17.39 23.33 22.01
N GLU A 578 -16.86 23.96 20.95
CA GLU A 578 -17.49 25.09 20.24
C GLU A 578 -18.75 24.72 19.42
N GLY A 579 -19.18 23.47 19.47
CA GLY A 579 -20.25 22.92 18.63
C GLY A 579 -21.64 23.55 18.80
N THR A 580 -21.92 24.35 19.83
CA THR A 580 -23.28 24.80 20.16
C THR A 580 -23.73 26.12 19.53
N GLU A 581 -22.85 26.93 18.93
CA GLU A 581 -23.20 28.35 18.65
C GLU A 581 -23.43 28.73 17.17
N TYR A 582 -23.35 27.83 16.18
CA TYR A 582 -23.51 28.25 14.76
C TYR A 582 -24.92 28.74 14.39
N PHE A 583 -25.97 28.10 14.92
CA PHE A 583 -27.34 28.59 14.72
C PHE A 583 -27.55 29.93 15.42
N LYS A 584 -27.00 30.07 16.64
CA LYS A 584 -26.98 31.32 17.39
C LYS A 584 -26.25 32.42 16.62
N MET A 585 -25.04 32.16 16.11
CA MET A 585 -24.27 33.07 15.26
C MET A 585 -25.08 33.53 14.03
N LEU A 586 -25.74 32.60 13.31
CA LEU A 586 -26.56 32.96 12.16
C LEU A 586 -27.83 33.74 12.56
N VAL A 587 -28.43 33.47 13.72
CA VAL A 587 -29.54 34.28 14.25
C VAL A 587 -29.04 35.67 14.64
N ASP A 588 -27.95 35.77 15.38
CA ASP A 588 -27.38 37.01 15.92
C ASP A 588 -26.89 37.96 14.81
N VAL A 589 -26.35 37.42 13.72
CA VAL A 589 -25.89 38.24 12.58
C VAL A 589 -27.07 38.84 11.82
N PHE A 590 -28.17 38.11 11.63
CA PHE A 590 -29.32 38.61 10.86
C PHE A 590 -30.35 39.36 11.74
N ALA A 591 -30.55 38.98 13.00
CA ALA A 591 -31.61 39.54 13.85
C ALA A 591 -31.60 41.08 13.95
N PRO A 592 -30.44 41.75 14.16
CA PRO A 592 -30.39 43.21 14.27
C PRO A 592 -30.87 43.93 13.01
N GLU A 593 -30.63 43.38 11.82
CA GLU A 593 -31.02 44.00 10.55
C GLU A 593 -32.51 43.80 10.25
N PHE A 594 -33.04 42.61 10.55
CA PHE A 594 -34.42 42.24 10.28
C PHE A 594 -35.40 42.88 11.27
N ARG A 595 -34.94 43.16 12.50
CA ARG A 595 -35.74 43.84 13.55
C ARG A 595 -35.70 45.37 13.45
N ARG A 596 -35.03 45.96 12.46
CA ARG A 596 -34.98 47.42 12.26
C ARG A 596 -36.37 48.02 11.99
N PRO A 597 -36.63 49.28 12.41
CA PRO A 597 -37.89 49.98 12.13
C PRO A 597 -38.22 50.16 10.64
N LYS A 598 -37.24 49.99 9.74
CA LYS A 598 -37.47 50.02 8.28
C LYS A 598 -38.18 48.77 7.76
N ASN A 599 -38.10 47.66 8.47
CA ASN A 599 -38.62 46.35 8.07
C ASN A 599 -39.92 45.96 8.80
N ILE A 600 -40.85 46.92 8.97
CA ILE A 600 -42.11 46.70 9.69
C ILE A 600 -42.96 45.60 9.04
N HIS A 601 -42.90 45.45 7.72
CA HIS A 601 -43.67 44.43 6.98
C HIS A 601 -43.33 43.00 7.42
N LEU A 602 -42.12 42.75 7.91
CA LEU A 602 -41.70 41.43 8.40
C LEU A 602 -42.35 41.05 9.74
N ARG A 603 -42.81 42.04 10.53
CA ARG A 603 -43.54 41.80 11.78
C ARG A 603 -44.86 41.06 11.59
N ASN A 604 -45.36 40.97 10.37
CA ASN A 604 -46.59 40.28 10.05
C ASN A 604 -46.37 38.83 9.59
N PHE A 605 -45.15 38.28 9.63
CA PHE A 605 -44.89 36.93 9.12
C PHE A 605 -45.66 35.82 9.88
N TYR A 606 -45.86 35.94 11.19
CA TYR A 606 -46.61 34.93 11.96
C TYR A 606 -48.03 34.65 11.43
N ILE A 607 -48.70 35.64 10.80
CA ILE A 607 -50.07 35.50 10.27
C ILE A 607 -50.10 34.84 8.88
N ILE A 608 -48.98 34.79 8.14
CA ILE A 608 -48.90 34.07 6.86
C ILE A 608 -48.59 32.57 7.05
N VAL A 609 -48.11 32.18 8.23
CA VAL A 609 -47.79 30.77 8.54
C VAL A 609 -49.02 29.86 8.45
N PRO A 610 -50.21 30.18 8.98
CA PRO A 610 -51.40 29.34 8.85
C PRO A 610 -51.77 29.01 7.38
N PRO A 611 -51.94 30.00 6.47
CA PRO A 611 -52.12 29.69 5.04
C PRO A 611 -50.99 28.87 4.40
N LEU A 612 -49.74 29.11 4.79
CA LEU A 612 -48.58 28.36 4.27
C LEU A 612 -48.58 26.90 4.71
N THR A 613 -48.97 26.61 5.96
CA THR A 613 -49.08 25.22 6.42
C THR A 613 -50.16 24.45 5.67
N LEU A 614 -51.28 25.09 5.30
CA LEU A 614 -52.29 24.49 4.43
C LEU A 614 -51.70 24.16 3.05
N ASN A 615 -50.98 25.11 2.45
CA ASN A 615 -50.35 24.91 1.15
C ASN A 615 -49.28 23.81 1.19
N PHE A 616 -48.52 23.71 2.28
CA PHE A 616 -47.54 22.66 2.49
C PHE A 616 -48.19 21.27 2.59
N VAL A 617 -49.26 21.12 3.37
CA VAL A 617 -49.94 19.83 3.52
C VAL A 617 -50.55 19.36 2.18
N GLU A 618 -51.20 20.25 1.44
CA GLU A 618 -51.70 19.94 0.09
C GLU A 618 -50.58 19.45 -0.85
N HIS A 619 -49.42 20.11 -0.79
CA HIS A 619 -48.25 19.73 -1.57
C HIS A 619 -47.63 18.40 -1.11
N SER A 620 -47.49 18.18 0.20
CA SER A 620 -46.96 16.94 0.78
C SER A 620 -47.77 15.72 0.32
N ILE A 621 -49.09 15.82 0.38
CA ILE A 621 -50.01 14.77 -0.09
C ILE A 621 -49.82 14.54 -1.59
N SER A 622 -49.77 15.61 -2.39
CA SER A 622 -49.52 15.50 -3.85
C SER A 622 -48.18 14.82 -4.17
N CYS A 623 -47.13 15.12 -3.42
CA CYS A 623 -45.81 14.49 -3.56
C CYS A 623 -45.84 13.01 -3.17
N LYS A 624 -46.53 12.65 -2.08
CA LYS A 624 -46.70 11.26 -1.64
C LYS A 624 -47.52 10.43 -2.63
N GLU A 625 -48.57 11.01 -3.22
CA GLU A 625 -49.35 10.34 -4.28
C GLU A 625 -48.53 10.08 -5.55
N LYS A 626 -47.57 10.95 -5.88
CA LYS A 626 -46.68 10.77 -7.04
C LYS A 626 -45.66 9.65 -6.84
N LEU A 627 -45.32 9.26 -5.61
CA LEU A 627 -44.43 8.12 -5.35
C LEU A 627 -44.98 6.79 -5.89
N ASN A 628 -46.31 6.66 -5.94
CA ASN A 628 -47.00 5.48 -6.44
C ASN A 628 -47.19 5.47 -7.96
N LYS A 629 -46.76 6.52 -8.68
CA LYS A 629 -46.89 6.66 -10.14
C LYS A 629 -45.58 6.28 -10.85
N LYS A 630 -45.68 5.79 -12.10
CA LYS A 630 -44.51 5.42 -12.93
C LYS A 630 -43.55 6.60 -13.18
N ASN A 631 -44.05 7.83 -13.20
CA ASN A 631 -43.24 9.04 -13.31
C ASN A 631 -42.98 9.63 -11.90
N LYS A 632 -41.75 9.48 -11.41
CA LYS A 632 -41.31 9.88 -10.06
C LYS A 632 -40.77 11.31 -9.98
N ILE A 633 -40.81 12.08 -11.07
CA ILE A 633 -40.30 13.47 -11.08
C ILE A 633 -41.16 14.32 -10.13
N GLY A 634 -40.53 14.89 -9.10
CA GLY A 634 -41.19 15.69 -8.06
C GLY A 634 -41.89 14.86 -6.97
N ALA A 635 -41.62 13.56 -6.89
CA ALA A 635 -42.05 12.73 -5.78
C ALA A 635 -41.08 12.87 -4.59
N ALA A 636 -41.60 13.19 -3.41
CA ALA A 636 -40.82 13.37 -2.20
C ALA A 636 -41.51 12.63 -1.05
N PHE A 637 -40.72 11.96 -0.22
CA PHE A 637 -41.21 11.21 0.94
C PHE A 637 -41.32 12.09 2.20
N THR A 638 -40.32 12.97 2.41
CA THR A 638 -40.24 13.92 3.53
C THR A 638 -39.74 15.29 3.06
N ASP A 639 -40.21 16.35 3.72
CA ASP A 639 -39.75 17.74 3.50
C ASP A 639 -39.61 18.45 4.86
N ASP A 640 -38.50 18.17 5.55
CA ASP A 640 -38.18 18.78 6.85
C ASP A 640 -37.70 20.23 6.70
N GLY A 641 -37.25 20.62 5.51
CA GLY A 641 -36.76 21.95 5.20
C GLY A 641 -37.80 23.03 5.45
N PHE A 642 -39.06 22.78 5.12
CA PHE A 642 -40.14 23.74 5.37
C PHE A 642 -40.32 24.04 6.86
N ALA A 643 -40.51 22.99 7.68
CA ALA A 643 -40.67 23.14 9.13
C ALA A 643 -39.45 23.81 9.76
N MET A 644 -38.26 23.47 9.25
CA MET A 644 -37.02 24.01 9.76
C MET A 644 -36.86 25.51 9.43
N GLY A 645 -37.24 25.91 8.22
CA GLY A 645 -37.24 27.29 7.77
C GLY A 645 -38.25 28.17 8.52
N VAL A 646 -39.47 27.67 8.77
CA VAL A 646 -40.48 28.41 9.55
C VAL A 646 -39.99 28.69 10.97
N ALA A 647 -39.44 27.69 11.67
CA ALA A 647 -38.93 27.89 13.03
C ALA A 647 -37.75 28.87 13.06
N TYR A 648 -36.82 28.79 12.10
CA TYR A 648 -35.69 29.73 12.01
C TYR A 648 -36.17 31.18 11.81
N ILE A 649 -37.11 31.42 10.90
CA ILE A 649 -37.64 32.75 10.62
C ILE A 649 -38.43 33.30 11.81
N LEU A 650 -39.23 32.45 12.48
CA LEU A 650 -39.97 32.85 13.70
C LEU A 650 -39.03 33.25 14.84
N LYS A 651 -37.89 32.55 15.02
CA LYS A 651 -36.85 32.96 15.98
C LYS A 651 -36.17 34.26 15.56
N LEU A 652 -35.80 34.37 14.28
CA LEU A 652 -35.11 35.54 13.73
C LEU A 652 -35.93 36.83 13.96
N LEU A 653 -37.24 36.76 13.72
CA LEU A 653 -38.17 37.88 13.87
C LEU A 653 -38.75 38.04 15.28
N ASP A 654 -38.45 37.11 16.20
CA ASP A 654 -38.97 37.05 17.58
C ASP A 654 -40.51 36.99 17.68
N GLN A 655 -41.11 36.11 16.88
CA GLN A 655 -42.57 36.01 16.69
C GLN A 655 -43.21 34.76 17.30
N TYR A 656 -42.49 34.03 18.16
CA TYR A 656 -43.02 32.79 18.72
C TYR A 656 -44.28 32.99 19.55
N GLN A 657 -44.32 34.02 20.40
CA GLN A 657 -45.49 34.32 21.24
C GLN A 657 -46.70 34.72 20.39
N GLU A 658 -46.49 35.55 19.36
CA GLU A 658 -47.55 35.97 18.44
C GLU A 658 -48.12 34.79 17.66
N PHE A 659 -47.27 33.87 17.19
CA PHE A 659 -47.70 32.66 16.51
C PHE A 659 -48.45 31.70 17.45
N ASP A 660 -47.93 31.46 18.65
CA ASP A 660 -48.56 30.56 19.63
C ASP A 660 -49.95 31.09 20.06
N SER A 661 -50.12 32.43 20.09
CA SER A 661 -51.42 33.08 20.38
C SER A 661 -52.52 32.82 19.36
N LEU A 662 -52.17 32.31 18.15
CA LEU A 662 -53.15 31.97 17.11
C LEU A 662 -53.86 30.63 17.38
N HIS A 663 -53.30 29.78 18.25
CA HIS A 663 -53.77 28.40 18.51
C HIS A 663 -54.11 27.63 17.21
N TRP A 664 -53.33 27.84 16.15
CA TRP A 664 -53.66 27.41 14.79
C TRP A 664 -53.86 25.90 14.66
N PHE A 665 -52.91 25.10 15.14
CA PHE A 665 -52.97 23.64 15.04
C PHE A 665 -54.17 23.05 15.81
N GLN A 666 -54.61 23.71 16.89
CA GLN A 666 -55.82 23.32 17.61
C GLN A 666 -57.07 23.61 16.76
N SER A 667 -57.15 24.77 16.10
CA SER A 667 -58.25 25.10 15.19
C SER A 667 -58.35 24.12 14.01
N VAL A 668 -57.21 23.74 13.43
CA VAL A 668 -57.13 22.74 12.35
C VAL A 668 -57.64 21.39 12.84
N ARG A 669 -57.17 20.92 14.00
CA ARG A 669 -57.58 19.64 14.57
C ARG A 669 -59.08 19.58 14.86
N GLU A 670 -59.63 20.63 15.46
CA GLU A 670 -61.06 20.73 15.76
C GLU A 670 -61.92 20.70 14.50
N LYS A 671 -61.51 21.39 13.42
CA LYS A 671 -62.21 21.37 12.13
C LYS A 671 -62.23 19.96 11.53
N TYR A 672 -61.07 19.34 11.33
CA TYR A 672 -60.99 18.02 10.69
C TYR A 672 -61.70 16.95 11.51
N LEU A 673 -61.59 16.96 12.84
CA LEU A 673 -62.34 16.05 13.70
C LEU A 673 -63.86 16.26 13.61
N LYS A 674 -64.32 17.51 13.48
CA LYS A 674 -65.75 17.82 13.29
C LYS A 674 -66.26 17.30 11.93
N GLU A 675 -65.48 17.46 10.86
CA GLU A 675 -65.81 16.96 9.52
C GLU A 675 -65.78 15.43 9.46
N ILE A 676 -64.77 14.77 10.04
CA ILE A 676 -64.70 13.30 10.15
C ILE A 676 -65.92 12.76 10.90
N ARG A 677 -66.31 13.38 12.03
CA ARG A 677 -67.52 13.00 12.78
C ARG A 677 -68.80 13.23 11.98
N ALA A 678 -68.88 14.29 11.17
CA ALA A 678 -70.03 14.56 10.32
C ALA A 678 -70.18 13.50 9.21
N VAL A 679 -69.07 13.13 8.56
CA VAL A 679 -69.03 12.06 7.55
C VAL A 679 -69.38 10.70 8.18
N ALA A 680 -68.87 10.39 9.38
CA ALA A 680 -69.19 9.17 10.11
C ALA A 680 -70.68 9.09 10.49
N LYS A 681 -71.29 10.20 10.92
CA LYS A 681 -72.74 10.27 11.20
C LYS A 681 -73.56 10.04 9.93
N GLN A 682 -73.15 10.62 8.80
CA GLN A 682 -73.84 10.44 7.52
C GLN A 682 -73.67 9.00 6.97
N GLN A 683 -72.51 8.37 7.18
CA GLN A 683 -72.27 6.97 6.82
C GLN A 683 -73.20 6.02 7.57
N ASN A 684 -73.38 6.23 8.89
CA ASN A 684 -74.29 5.42 9.72
C ASN A 684 -75.77 5.57 9.31
N VAL A 685 -76.15 6.71 8.74
CA VAL A 685 -77.51 6.95 8.22
C VAL A 685 -77.70 6.31 6.84
N GLN A 686 -76.67 6.33 5.98
CA GLN A 686 -76.74 5.80 4.61
C GLN A 686 -76.42 4.31 4.49
N SER A 687 -75.77 3.70 5.49
CA SER A 687 -75.63 2.23 5.58
C SER A 687 -76.98 1.51 5.65
N ALA A 688 -78.04 2.20 6.06
CA ALA A 688 -79.42 1.70 6.03
C ALA A 688 -80.08 1.77 4.62
N SER A 689 -79.51 2.52 3.67
CA SER A 689 -80.09 2.82 2.35
C SER A 689 -79.51 1.99 1.19
N GLN A 690 -78.59 1.05 1.45
CA GLN A 690 -77.97 0.14 0.46
C GLN A 690 -77.33 0.81 -0.79
N ASP A 691 -76.94 2.08 -0.74
CA ASP A 691 -76.33 2.75 -1.89
C ASP A 691 -74.79 2.62 -1.87
N GLU A 692 -74.29 1.55 -2.49
CA GLU A 692 -72.89 1.10 -2.38
C GLU A 692 -71.87 2.12 -2.94
N LYS A 693 -72.22 2.84 -4.03
CA LYS A 693 -71.37 3.87 -4.63
C LYS A 693 -71.22 5.11 -3.75
N LEU A 694 -72.29 5.48 -3.06
CA LEU A 694 -72.32 6.59 -2.13
C LEU A 694 -71.44 6.27 -0.91
N LEU A 695 -71.60 5.05 -0.36
CA LEU A 695 -70.77 4.54 0.74
C LEU A 695 -69.28 4.50 0.39
N GLN A 696 -68.93 4.07 -0.83
CA GLN A 696 -67.55 4.09 -1.34
C GLN A 696 -66.99 5.52 -1.44
N THR A 697 -67.78 6.48 -1.93
CA THR A 697 -67.39 7.89 -2.03
C THR A 697 -67.16 8.52 -0.65
N MET A 698 -68.00 8.18 0.33
CA MET A 698 -67.84 8.64 1.71
C MET A 698 -66.61 8.03 2.39
N ASN A 699 -66.34 6.74 2.18
CA ASN A 699 -65.13 6.09 2.68
C ASN A 699 -63.85 6.71 2.11
N LEU A 700 -63.85 7.07 0.83
CA LEU A 700 -62.75 7.81 0.20
C LEU A 700 -62.59 9.21 0.80
N THR A 701 -63.70 9.89 1.10
CA THR A 701 -63.71 11.23 1.70
C THR A 701 -63.17 11.19 3.13
N GLN A 702 -63.63 10.24 3.94
CA GLN A 702 -63.12 10.01 5.30
C GLN A 702 -61.62 9.72 5.29
N LYS A 703 -61.16 8.78 4.44
CA LYS A 703 -59.74 8.47 4.29
C LYS A 703 -58.91 9.70 3.90
N ARG A 704 -59.41 10.56 3.02
CA ARG A 704 -58.73 11.81 2.66
C ARG A 704 -58.61 12.79 3.83
N LEU A 705 -59.67 12.93 4.63
CA LEU A 705 -59.66 13.78 5.84
C LEU A 705 -58.69 13.24 6.90
N ASP A 706 -58.65 11.92 7.11
CA ASP A 706 -57.72 11.27 8.02
C ASP A 706 -56.26 11.48 7.59
N VAL A 707 -55.96 11.32 6.29
CA VAL A 707 -54.62 11.59 5.73
C VAL A 707 -54.24 13.07 5.92
N CYS A 708 -55.14 14.01 5.65
CA CYS A 708 -54.86 15.44 5.87
C CYS A 708 -54.56 15.73 7.34
N LEU A 709 -55.36 15.20 8.27
CA LEU A 709 -55.15 15.37 9.70
C LEU A 709 -53.78 14.80 10.14
N GLN A 710 -53.44 13.60 9.66
CA GLN A 710 -52.16 12.96 9.93
C GLN A 710 -50.98 13.81 9.44
N GLU A 711 -51.06 14.39 8.24
CA GLU A 711 -50.00 15.28 7.72
C GLU A 711 -49.86 16.57 8.54
N PHE A 712 -50.97 17.13 9.05
CA PHE A 712 -50.91 18.28 9.96
C PHE A 712 -50.29 17.93 11.31
N GLU A 713 -50.57 16.74 11.86
CA GLU A 713 -49.95 16.26 13.09
C GLU A 713 -48.44 16.02 12.90
N LEU A 714 -48.03 15.42 11.77
CA LEU A 714 -46.62 15.28 11.40
C LEU A 714 -45.92 16.64 11.29
N LEU A 715 -46.54 17.60 10.59
CA LEU A 715 -46.00 18.96 10.50
C LEU A 715 -45.88 19.64 11.87
N TYR A 716 -46.85 19.44 12.76
CA TYR A 716 -46.80 19.97 14.13
C TYR A 716 -45.62 19.37 14.92
N PHE A 717 -45.40 18.06 14.82
CA PHE A 717 -44.26 17.42 15.48
C PHE A 717 -42.92 17.86 14.88
N SER A 718 -42.81 17.96 13.56
CA SER A 718 -41.60 18.46 12.88
C SER A 718 -41.31 19.91 13.24
N LEU A 719 -42.32 20.78 13.27
CA LEU A 719 -42.16 22.18 13.67
C LEU A 719 -41.80 22.32 15.15
N SER A 720 -42.44 21.54 16.03
CA SER A 720 -42.14 21.55 17.47
C SER A 720 -40.70 21.08 17.73
N SER A 721 -40.26 20.04 17.02
CA SER A 721 -38.88 19.53 17.09
C SER A 721 -37.88 20.54 16.53
N ALA A 722 -38.20 21.16 15.40
CA ALA A 722 -37.42 22.23 14.79
C ALA A 722 -37.21 23.41 15.74
N ARG A 723 -38.26 23.83 16.47
CA ARG A 723 -38.19 24.92 17.46
C ARG A 723 -37.19 24.63 18.58
N ILE A 724 -36.99 23.37 18.98
CA ILE A 724 -36.05 23.00 20.04
C ILE A 724 -34.61 23.43 19.68
N PHE A 725 -34.23 23.37 18.40
CA PHE A 725 -32.91 23.80 17.95
C PHE A 725 -32.65 25.31 18.12
N PHE A 726 -33.69 26.11 18.36
CA PHE A 726 -33.64 27.55 18.54
C PHE A 726 -34.16 28.02 19.92
N ARG A 727 -34.62 27.07 20.76
CA ARG A 727 -35.15 27.32 22.12
C ARG A 727 -34.06 27.32 23.20
N ALA A 728 -32.86 26.84 22.90
CA ALA A 728 -31.71 27.02 23.78
C ALA A 728 -31.30 28.51 23.93
N ASP A 729 -31.85 29.38 23.08
CA ASP A 729 -31.64 30.82 23.11
C ASP A 729 -32.86 31.52 23.74
N LYS A 730 -32.57 32.32 24.76
CA LYS A 730 -33.47 33.20 25.52
C LYS A 730 -34.36 34.06 24.60
N THR A 731 -35.54 34.48 25.09
CA THR A 731 -36.41 35.46 24.40
C THR A 731 -35.72 36.83 24.33
N ALA A 732 -36.09 37.71 23.39
CA ALA A 732 -35.45 39.05 23.32
C ALA A 732 -35.66 39.89 24.60
N ALA A 733 -36.70 39.58 25.39
CA ALA A 733 -36.92 40.15 26.71
C ALA A 733 -35.87 39.67 27.72
N GLU A 734 -35.60 38.36 27.77
CA GLU A 734 -34.58 37.74 28.62
C GLU A 734 -33.15 38.13 28.19
N GLU A 735 -32.88 38.27 26.89
CA GLU A 735 -31.59 38.76 26.35
C GLU A 735 -31.34 40.24 26.69
N ASN A 736 -32.38 41.08 26.67
CA ASN A 736 -32.29 42.49 27.07
C ASN A 736 -32.17 42.65 28.59
N GLN A 737 -32.80 41.76 29.37
CA GLN A 737 -32.70 41.75 30.82
C GLN A 737 -31.29 41.35 31.26
N GLU A 738 -30.67 40.37 30.62
CA GLU A 738 -29.29 39.97 30.89
C GLU A 738 -28.25 41.01 30.41
N LYS A 739 -28.53 41.75 29.33
CA LYS A 739 -27.72 42.91 28.93
C LYS A 739 -27.83 44.05 29.94
N LYS A 740 -29.02 44.32 30.46
CA LYS A 740 -29.23 45.28 31.55
C LYS A 740 -28.53 44.84 32.84
N GLU A 741 -28.65 43.57 33.23
CA GLU A 741 -27.96 43.00 34.39
C GLU A 741 -26.43 43.04 34.22
N LYS A 742 -25.90 42.84 33.00
CA LYS A 742 -24.46 43.00 32.70
C LYS A 742 -24.00 44.46 32.66
N GLU A 743 -24.85 45.40 32.29
CA GLU A 743 -24.56 46.85 32.36
C GLU A 743 -24.67 47.38 33.80
N GLU A 744 -25.62 46.89 34.58
CA GLU A 744 -25.79 47.16 36.02
C GLU A 744 -24.64 46.54 36.84
N ALA A 745 -24.17 45.34 36.49
CA ALA A 745 -23.00 44.71 37.12
C ALA A 745 -21.66 45.41 36.76
N LYS A 746 -21.60 46.13 35.64
CA LYS A 746 -20.43 46.96 35.27
C LYS A 746 -20.44 48.33 35.93
N THR A 747 -21.61 48.85 36.30
CA THR A 747 -21.73 50.12 37.02
C THR A 747 -21.59 49.93 38.54
N SER A 748 -21.93 48.75 39.09
CA SER A 748 -21.74 48.45 40.52
C SER A 748 -20.28 48.13 40.91
N ASN A 749 -19.44 47.69 39.97
CA ASN A 749 -18.01 47.42 40.21
C ASN A 749 -17.09 48.62 39.91
N GLY A 750 -17.65 49.80 39.61
CA GLY A 750 -16.88 51.01 39.24
C GLY A 750 -16.54 51.96 40.39
N ASP A 751 -17.17 51.80 41.56
CA ASP A 751 -16.93 52.66 42.73
C ASP A 751 -16.33 51.83 43.86
N LEU A 752 -15.00 51.62 43.84
CA LEU A 752 -14.14 51.47 45.03
C LEU A 752 -12.66 51.51 44.63
N SER A 753 -12.11 52.73 44.79
CA SER A 753 -10.72 53.09 45.11
C SER A 753 -9.59 52.76 44.12
N ASP A 754 -9.32 53.73 43.26
CA ASP A 754 -7.97 54.10 42.82
C ASP A 754 -7.24 54.79 44.01
N GLY A 755 -6.04 54.30 44.35
CA GLY A 755 -5.30 54.71 45.55
C GLY A 755 -3.84 54.27 45.48
N THR A 756 -3.04 55.08 44.80
CA THR A 756 -1.58 55.05 44.63
C THR A 756 -0.74 54.74 45.90
N VAL A 757 0.40 54.05 45.72
CA VAL A 757 1.80 54.46 46.07
C VAL A 757 2.73 53.29 46.55
N SER A 758 3.88 53.18 45.86
CA SER A 758 5.27 52.76 46.24
C SER A 758 5.71 51.32 46.62
N ALA A 759 6.64 50.80 45.79
CA ALA A 759 8.00 50.26 46.07
C ALA A 759 8.30 49.25 47.20
N ASP A 760 8.75 48.03 46.77
CA ASP A 760 9.85 47.15 47.26
C ASP A 760 9.94 46.69 48.75
N PRO A 761 10.74 45.63 49.11
CA PRO A 761 10.89 44.27 48.56
C PRO A 761 11.01 43.14 49.67
N VAL A 762 11.17 41.87 49.24
CA VAL A 762 11.78 40.68 49.93
C VAL A 762 11.02 39.93 51.06
N VAL A 763 11.27 38.61 51.09
CA VAL A 763 11.15 37.60 52.18
C VAL A 763 9.75 36.95 52.23
N LYS A 764 9.56 35.65 51.96
CA LYS A 764 10.37 34.45 52.18
C LYS A 764 9.92 33.34 51.22
#